data_AF-A0A355X8U0-F1
#
_entry.id   AF-A0A355X8U0-F1
#
_cell.length_a   1.000
_cell.length_b   1.000
_cell.length_c   1.000
_cell.angle_alpha   90.00
_cell.angle_beta   90.00
_cell.angle_gamma   90.00
#
_symmetry.space_group_name_H-M   'P 1'
#
loop_
_entity.id
_entity.type
_entity.pdbx_description
1 polymer ?
#
loop_
_entity_poly.entity_id
_entity_poly.type
_entity_poly.pdbx_seq_one_letter_code
_entity_poly.pdbx_strand_id
1 'polypeptide(L)'
;MNKKDYLGAVTAKVFDSDAKKSLTSELEVHIDEKTDFFREIGYDDEASEEKAIDAMGETEEVASQFGMLHNDFYNPAADIILFVIWIALLGGGYYLLKEYIFCDIGMSSVILGASCLSFSLMAGYCALSLFKNKLLPVILSFFGIGATGVFNYFILLELDKKMGDSLQGLVDFVLKTEIPSSTNYPDKNKVIAVISALLLFAVIRFVFSLAYNIKVKLLANNRFDNKLMHMFIRLSTLIAAVTLALSIFFGVKCYFDLNSIKNEYYDAYDYVIEMSEKCDTKEDIIAFVNNGEYPLEEDLDKDGNLEGYSYAHNLVWIDIVFEDVSGKDEIKEEKKEAIDKSIAESEDLVKSYLSLSDDFTESAEYKNLMNEYKKAMSKSLKNAVEREYLSQTFCTIYLSPRLSCFENSYDKVSTSFLEIKGDDEYALRNPEISKMNTFEKYDYYKKIQPAKLDVNYYISDLAHCSYDFEYVLGSGKFKHIENYSAYKPNEKIISLYDEIDRVAEILSSEKKMSSSDIAKKTGAKVEMPEISRDELEEQMSVLGSLFDSMKEFVLEQYDNSIKYRFDDWYFIVSGNSYQELYAYDNFDSLIRTKTIRNEPKIKNFEGDDGQKKVRIDGVYYDKLGYGYSLADYAPYYTSDGKKYYYYCKTIKDETNTIGDTKEYYITDRKGEFYKADNAFIDESGYICFNVANLSYDEQSKTYKSSDGRKYTKAFETSWDENGNLIFTDDKYETTNSLY
;
A
#
# COMPACT_ATOMS: atom_id res chain seq x y z
N MET A 1 79.92 34.78 30.45
CA MET A 1 78.79 35.24 29.59
C MET A 1 77.98 36.24 30.40
N ASN A 2 77.53 37.37 29.84
CA ASN A 2 76.76 38.36 30.63
C ASN A 2 75.25 37.99 30.67
N LYS A 3 74.51 38.57 31.63
CA LYS A 3 73.07 38.33 31.85
C LYS A 3 72.22 38.51 30.59
N LYS A 4 72.51 39.53 29.77
CA LYS A 4 71.75 39.85 28.56
C LYS A 4 71.92 38.78 27.48
N ASP A 5 73.14 38.30 27.29
CA ASP A 5 73.46 37.24 26.33
C ASP A 5 72.86 35.90 26.77
N TYR A 6 72.87 35.61 28.07
CA TYR A 6 72.22 34.42 28.64
C TYR A 6 70.70 34.45 28.42
N LEU A 7 70.02 35.54 28.80
CA LEU A 7 68.58 35.71 28.61
C LEU A 7 68.18 35.59 27.12
N GLY A 8 68.98 36.16 26.22
CA GLY A 8 68.79 36.03 24.78
C GLY A 8 68.91 34.60 24.28
N ALA A 9 69.87 33.84 24.80
CA ALA A 9 70.12 32.45 24.42
C ALA A 9 69.08 31.47 24.98
N VAL A 10 68.73 31.57 26.27
CA VAL A 10 67.74 30.66 26.90
C VAL A 10 66.31 30.88 26.39
N THR A 11 66.00 32.08 25.90
CA THR A 11 64.69 32.38 25.29
C THR A 11 64.72 32.28 23.75
N ALA A 12 65.85 31.90 23.15
CA ALA A 12 66.02 31.85 21.69
C ALA A 12 65.07 30.84 21.04
N LYS A 13 64.85 29.71 21.72
CA LYS A 13 63.95 28.64 21.26
C LYS A 13 62.49 28.90 21.59
N VAL A 14 62.09 30.03 22.19
CA VAL A 14 60.68 30.38 22.43
C VAL A 14 60.21 31.32 21.30
N PHE A 15 59.20 30.89 20.53
CA PHE A 15 58.73 31.65 19.36
C PHE A 15 57.59 32.62 19.67
N ASP A 16 56.79 32.36 20.72
CA ASP A 16 55.73 33.26 21.18
C ASP A 16 56.34 34.51 21.84
N SER A 17 56.02 35.70 21.33
CA SER A 17 56.57 36.97 21.79
C SER A 17 56.14 37.35 23.21
N ASP A 18 54.91 37.01 23.62
CA ASP A 18 54.39 37.36 24.94
C ASP A 18 54.93 36.41 26.00
N ALA A 19 54.97 35.11 25.68
CA ALA A 19 55.62 34.10 26.52
C ALA A 19 57.11 34.41 26.68
N LYS A 20 57.79 34.79 25.58
CA LYS A 20 59.19 35.20 25.58
C LYS A 20 59.43 36.42 26.49
N LYS A 21 58.56 37.43 26.43
CA LYS A 21 58.67 38.64 27.27
C LYS A 21 58.45 38.33 28.75
N SER A 22 57.42 37.54 29.07
CA SER A 22 57.13 37.12 30.45
C SER A 22 58.27 36.28 31.03
N LEU A 23 58.73 35.28 30.28
CA LEU A 23 59.83 34.40 30.68
C LEU A 23 61.14 35.17 30.87
N THR A 24 61.43 36.14 29.98
CA THR A 24 62.61 37.00 30.12
C THR A 24 62.56 37.80 31.42
N SER A 25 61.39 38.37 31.76
CA SER A 25 61.22 39.16 32.99
C SER A 25 61.33 38.30 34.25
N GLU A 26 60.82 37.07 34.24
CA GLU A 26 60.89 36.15 35.38
C GLU A 26 62.31 35.65 35.62
N LEU A 27 63.01 35.28 34.54
CA LEU A 27 64.42 34.89 34.60
C LEU A 27 65.32 36.04 35.03
N GLU A 28 65.00 37.27 34.61
CA GLU A 28 65.71 38.48 35.01
C GLU A 28 65.69 38.65 36.53
N VAL A 29 64.51 38.50 37.16
CA VAL A 29 64.35 38.56 38.62
C VAL A 29 65.13 37.46 39.32
N HIS A 30 65.05 36.21 38.84
CA HIS A 30 65.77 35.09 39.46
C HIS A 30 67.28 35.20 39.38
N ILE A 31 67.81 35.74 38.27
CA ILE A 31 69.24 36.00 38.13
C ILE A 31 69.66 37.12 39.09
N ASP A 32 68.87 38.18 39.24
CA ASP A 32 69.16 39.27 40.18
C ASP A 32 69.15 38.78 41.64
N GLU A 33 68.15 38.00 42.05
CA GLU A 33 68.07 37.41 43.39
C GLU A 33 69.29 36.54 43.71
N LYS A 34 69.74 35.72 42.75
CA LYS A 34 70.95 34.90 42.92
C LYS A 34 72.22 35.74 42.92
N THR A 35 72.29 36.79 42.11
CA THR A 35 73.43 37.71 42.07
C THR A 35 73.60 38.42 43.42
N ASP A 36 72.50 38.90 44.00
CA ASP A 36 72.50 39.52 45.33
C ASP A 36 72.90 38.52 46.43
N PHE A 37 72.43 37.28 46.36
CA PHE A 37 72.88 36.22 47.27
C PHE A 37 74.40 35.97 47.19
N PHE A 38 74.96 35.88 45.98
CA PHE A 38 76.41 35.67 45.81
C PHE A 38 77.23 36.89 46.27
N ARG A 39 76.71 38.10 46.08
CA ARG A 39 77.30 39.33 46.61
C ARG A 39 77.32 39.34 48.14
N GLU A 40 76.22 38.95 48.78
CA GLU A 40 76.11 38.91 50.25
C GLU A 40 77.06 37.90 50.90
N ILE A 41 77.39 36.80 50.22
CA ILE A 41 78.36 35.81 50.72
C ILE A 41 79.82 36.12 50.36
N GLY A 42 80.10 37.31 49.80
CA GLY A 42 81.44 37.88 49.68
C GLY A 42 82.14 37.74 48.32
N TYR A 43 81.40 37.44 47.25
CA TYR A 43 81.94 37.52 45.88
C TYR A 43 81.91 38.96 45.37
N ASP A 44 82.82 39.30 44.44
CA ASP A 44 82.76 40.57 43.72
C ASP A 44 81.59 40.58 42.73
N ASP A 45 81.23 41.76 42.22
CA ASP A 45 80.03 41.94 41.38
C ASP A 45 80.06 41.10 40.10
N GLU A 46 81.22 40.98 39.46
CA GLU A 46 81.38 40.26 38.20
C GLU A 46 81.32 38.75 38.41
N ALA A 47 82.00 38.24 39.45
CA ALA A 47 81.96 36.84 39.85
C ALA A 47 80.60 36.41 40.40
N SER A 48 79.83 37.34 40.99
CA SER A 48 78.48 37.09 41.49
C SER A 48 77.48 36.88 40.35
N GLU A 49 77.54 37.71 39.30
CA GLU A 49 76.70 37.56 38.10
C GLU A 49 77.02 36.27 37.34
N GLU A 50 78.32 35.94 37.18
CA GLU A 50 78.73 34.71 36.51
C GLU A 50 78.26 33.46 37.26
N LYS A 51 78.39 33.44 38.59
CA LYS A 51 77.88 32.34 39.43
C LYS A 51 76.36 32.25 39.45
N ALA A 52 75.67 33.38 39.39
CA ALA A 52 74.22 33.41 39.30
C ALA A 52 73.75 32.77 37.98
N ILE A 53 74.40 33.07 36.86
CA ILE A 53 74.13 32.48 35.54
C ILE A 53 74.45 30.98 35.52
N ASP A 54 75.60 30.57 36.02
CA ASP A 54 75.97 29.14 36.09
C ASP A 54 74.98 28.34 36.95
N ALA A 55 74.47 28.94 38.03
CA ALA A 55 73.46 28.34 38.89
C ALA A 55 72.06 28.26 38.24
N MET A 56 71.83 28.85 37.07
CA MET A 56 70.58 28.72 36.30
C MET A 56 70.57 27.48 35.40
N GLY A 57 71.70 26.77 35.26
CA GLY A 57 71.83 25.56 34.46
C GLY A 57 72.44 25.79 33.08
N GLU A 58 72.71 24.70 32.34
CA GLU A 58 73.32 24.80 31.02
C GLU A 58 72.38 25.46 30.01
N THR A 59 72.87 26.52 29.34
CA THR A 59 72.08 27.41 28.48
C THR A 59 71.29 26.67 27.41
N GLU A 60 71.88 25.66 26.77
CA GLU A 60 71.26 24.91 25.68
C GLU A 60 70.16 23.95 26.17
N GLU A 61 70.37 23.35 27.35
CA GLU A 61 69.39 22.47 28.00
C GLU A 61 68.18 23.28 28.47
N VAL A 62 68.43 24.41 29.14
CA VAL A 62 67.41 25.35 29.59
C VAL A 62 66.63 25.93 28.41
N ALA A 63 67.32 26.34 27.33
CA ALA A 63 66.67 26.79 26.09
C ALA A 63 65.78 25.70 25.47
N SER A 64 66.24 24.45 25.48
CA SER A 64 65.47 23.32 24.95
C SER A 64 64.22 23.05 25.78
N GLN A 65 64.32 23.10 27.11
CA GLN A 65 63.20 22.91 28.02
C GLN A 65 62.15 24.01 27.83
N PHE A 66 62.56 25.28 27.71
CA PHE A 66 61.64 26.38 27.43
C PHE A 66 61.02 26.30 26.03
N GLY A 67 61.79 25.92 25.02
CA GLY A 67 61.26 25.69 23.67
C GLY A 67 60.22 24.57 23.64
N MET A 68 60.43 23.47 24.36
CA MET A 68 59.46 22.38 24.48
C MET A 68 58.21 22.80 25.27
N LEU A 69 58.37 23.62 26.30
CA LEU A 69 57.26 24.07 27.14
C LEU A 69 56.36 25.10 26.45
N HIS A 70 56.93 25.98 25.64
CA HIS A 70 56.22 27.14 25.09
C HIS A 70 55.85 27.04 23.60
N ASN A 71 56.37 26.07 22.83
CA ASN A 71 56.10 25.94 21.38
C ASN A 71 55.17 24.77 21.00
N ASP A 72 54.00 24.67 21.63
CA ASP A 72 53.00 23.68 21.23
C ASP A 72 52.25 24.16 19.96
N PHE A 73 52.71 23.71 18.78
CA PHE A 73 52.13 24.08 17.49
C PHE A 73 50.77 23.39 17.30
N TYR A 74 49.69 24.13 17.57
CA TYR A 74 48.32 23.67 17.35
C TYR A 74 48.09 23.28 15.87
N ASN A 75 47.80 22.01 15.61
CA ASN A 75 47.37 21.52 14.29
C ASN A 75 45.82 21.54 14.19
N PRO A 76 45.23 22.39 13.34
CA PRO A 76 43.78 22.53 13.22
C PRO A 76 43.08 21.41 12.43
N ALA A 77 43.84 20.53 11.75
CA ALA A 77 43.27 19.58 10.79
C ALA A 77 42.17 18.69 11.39
N ALA A 78 42.40 18.13 12.58
CA ALA A 78 41.43 17.26 13.23
C ALA A 78 40.13 18.00 13.60
N ASP A 79 40.23 19.26 14.02
CA ASP A 79 39.06 20.08 14.36
C ASP A 79 38.25 20.47 13.14
N ILE A 80 38.93 20.78 12.01
CA ILE A 80 38.27 21.04 10.73
C ILE A 80 37.56 19.78 10.23
N ILE A 81 38.24 18.62 10.25
CA ILE A 81 37.65 17.34 9.81
C ILE A 81 36.40 17.02 10.64
N LEU A 82 36.49 17.14 11.97
CA LEU A 82 35.36 16.86 12.86
C LEU A 82 34.17 17.80 12.58
N PHE A 83 34.44 19.09 12.35
CA PHE A 83 33.40 20.05 11.97
C PHE A 83 32.75 19.71 10.63
N VAL A 84 33.55 19.36 9.60
CA VAL A 84 33.02 18.95 8.29
C VAL A 84 32.15 17.71 8.39
N ILE A 85 32.55 16.70 9.17
CA ILE A 85 31.74 15.50 9.42
C ILE A 85 30.41 15.88 10.05
N TRP A 86 30.40 16.74 11.07
CA TRP A 86 29.17 17.20 11.71
C TRP A 86 28.21 17.89 10.71
N ILE A 87 28.71 18.82 9.90
CA ILE A 87 27.88 19.49 8.88
C ILE A 87 27.39 18.50 7.81
N ALA A 88 28.24 17.56 7.39
CA ALA A 88 27.86 16.52 6.43
C ALA A 88 26.77 15.59 6.99
N LEU A 89 26.81 15.25 8.27
CA LEU A 89 25.77 14.47 8.94
C LEU A 89 24.43 15.22 8.98
N LEU A 90 24.45 16.52 9.25
CA LEU A 90 23.22 17.34 9.21
C LEU A 90 22.64 17.41 7.79
N GLY A 91 23.48 17.71 6.79
CA GLY A 91 23.04 17.83 5.39
C GLY A 91 22.57 16.50 4.79
N GLY A 92 23.35 15.45 4.95
CA GLY A 92 23.01 14.10 4.49
C GLY A 92 21.80 13.53 5.23
N GLY A 93 21.74 13.73 6.55
CA GLY A 93 20.58 13.34 7.36
C GLY A 93 19.31 14.04 6.91
N TYR A 94 19.35 15.35 6.64
CA TYR A 94 18.20 16.09 6.13
C TYR A 94 17.75 15.56 4.76
N TYR A 95 18.68 15.31 3.85
CA TYR A 95 18.36 14.77 2.52
C TYR A 95 17.63 13.41 2.62
N LEU A 96 18.14 12.50 3.45
CA LEU A 96 17.51 11.19 3.66
C LEU A 96 16.13 11.32 4.31
N LEU A 97 15.98 12.19 5.31
CA LEU A 97 14.68 12.42 5.94
C LEU A 97 13.67 13.00 4.95
N LYS A 98 14.09 13.94 4.11
CA LYS A 98 13.23 14.55 3.09
C LYS A 98 12.75 13.54 2.06
N GLU A 99 13.65 12.70 1.56
CA GLU A 99 13.34 11.74 0.50
C GLU A 99 12.42 10.61 0.98
N TYR A 100 12.64 10.11 2.21
CA TYR A 100 12.01 8.86 2.66
C TYR A 100 11.04 9.00 3.85
N ILE A 101 11.16 10.04 4.69
CA ILE A 101 10.51 10.10 6.01
C ILE A 101 9.48 11.24 6.12
N PHE A 102 9.73 12.39 5.51
CA PHE A 102 8.88 13.58 5.69
C PHE A 102 7.43 13.37 5.25
N CYS A 103 7.18 12.55 4.24
CA CYS A 103 5.82 12.29 3.79
C CYS A 103 5.10 11.14 4.56
N ASP A 104 5.70 10.58 5.62
CA ASP A 104 5.13 9.49 6.42
C ASP A 104 4.89 9.92 7.87
N ILE A 105 3.63 10.04 8.30
CA ILE A 105 3.31 10.54 9.65
C ILE A 105 3.68 9.54 10.75
N GLY A 106 3.63 8.22 10.50
CA GLY A 106 4.02 7.19 11.47
C GLY A 106 5.53 7.17 11.73
N MET A 107 6.34 7.76 10.84
CA MET A 107 7.78 7.91 11.01
C MET A 107 8.18 9.17 11.79
N SER A 108 7.24 9.88 12.41
CA SER A 108 7.50 11.13 13.16
C SER A 108 8.45 10.93 14.35
N SER A 109 8.50 9.74 14.95
CA SER A 109 9.49 9.41 15.97
C SER A 109 10.93 9.52 15.45
N VAL A 110 11.21 9.17 14.19
CA VAL A 110 12.54 9.35 13.59
C VAL A 110 12.90 10.83 13.45
N ILE A 111 11.92 11.68 13.12
CA ILE A 111 12.09 13.13 13.01
C ILE A 111 12.50 13.72 14.37
N LEU A 112 11.82 13.32 15.45
CA LEU A 112 12.18 13.69 16.84
C LEU A 112 13.55 13.15 17.24
N GLY A 113 13.86 11.92 16.88
CA GLY A 113 15.16 11.28 17.14
C GLY A 113 16.31 12.01 16.42
N ALA A 114 16.10 12.45 15.19
CA ALA A 114 17.07 13.23 14.41
C ALA A 114 17.29 14.62 15.01
N SER A 115 16.22 15.29 15.46
CA SER A 115 16.32 16.55 16.19
C SER A 115 17.20 16.38 17.45
N CYS A 116 16.92 15.37 18.28
CA CYS A 116 17.70 15.08 19.48
C CYS A 116 19.18 14.75 19.16
N LEU A 117 19.44 13.96 18.11
CA LEU A 117 20.80 13.63 17.68
C LEU A 117 21.58 14.89 17.29
N SER A 118 20.96 15.81 16.55
CA SER A 118 21.60 17.05 16.14
C SER A 118 21.99 17.95 17.32
N PHE A 119 21.15 17.99 18.37
CA PHE A 119 21.48 18.68 19.62
C PHE A 119 22.57 17.97 20.41
N SER A 120 22.61 16.64 20.38
CA SER A 120 23.68 15.86 21.01
C SER A 120 25.04 16.15 20.38
N LEU A 121 25.13 16.13 19.04
CA LEU A 121 26.34 16.47 18.30
C LEU A 121 26.80 17.90 18.60
N MET A 122 25.86 18.85 18.62
CA MET A 122 26.15 20.25 18.97
C MET A 122 26.70 20.39 20.39
N ALA A 123 26.03 19.79 21.38
CA ALA A 123 26.43 19.88 22.78
C ALA A 123 27.77 19.18 23.05
N GLY A 124 28.01 18.03 22.41
CA GLY A 124 29.28 17.31 22.47
C GLY A 124 30.43 18.13 21.88
N TYR A 125 30.24 18.71 20.68
CA TYR A 125 31.24 19.58 20.07
C TYR A 125 31.48 20.86 20.88
N CYS A 126 30.43 21.41 21.49
CA CYS A 126 30.56 22.53 22.43
C CYS A 126 31.41 22.16 23.66
N ALA A 127 31.22 20.98 24.25
CA ALA A 127 32.05 20.53 25.37
C ALA A 127 33.52 20.36 24.95
N LEU A 128 33.77 19.73 23.79
CA LEU A 128 35.10 19.51 23.23
C LEU A 128 35.83 20.83 22.93
N SER A 129 35.15 21.80 22.33
CA SER A 129 35.76 23.10 22.02
C SER A 129 36.19 23.87 23.28
N LEU A 130 35.44 23.75 24.38
CA LEU A 130 35.84 24.35 25.66
C LEU A 130 37.01 23.60 26.30
N PHE A 131 36.98 22.27 26.25
CA PHE A 131 38.03 21.41 26.82
C PHE A 131 39.39 21.64 26.15
N LYS A 132 39.42 21.76 24.81
CA LYS A 132 40.66 22.05 24.07
C LYS A 132 41.20 23.46 24.33
N ASN A 133 40.32 24.41 24.70
CA ASN A 133 40.66 25.81 24.96
C ASN A 133 41.47 26.47 23.82
N LYS A 134 41.13 26.17 22.56
CA LYS A 134 41.71 26.81 21.37
C LYS A 134 40.65 27.69 20.70
N LEU A 135 41.09 28.77 20.06
CA LEU A 135 40.17 29.75 19.44
C LEU A 135 39.39 29.16 18.26
N LEU A 136 40.05 28.36 17.41
CA LEU A 136 39.41 27.83 16.20
C LEU A 136 38.20 26.91 16.51
N PRO A 137 38.28 25.90 17.40
CA PRO A 137 37.12 25.08 17.77
C PRO A 137 35.97 25.90 18.37
N VAL A 138 36.27 26.97 19.11
CA VAL A 138 35.24 27.89 19.64
C VAL A 138 34.53 28.61 18.50
N ILE A 139 35.26 29.13 17.51
CA ILE A 139 34.66 29.77 16.32
C ILE A 139 33.83 28.75 15.51
N LEU A 140 34.37 27.56 15.26
CA LEU A 140 33.64 26.49 14.56
C LEU A 140 32.36 26.08 15.28
N SER A 141 32.36 26.12 16.63
CA SER A 141 31.14 25.82 17.40
C SER A 141 30.02 26.83 17.14
N PHE A 142 30.31 28.10 16.84
CA PHE A 142 29.30 29.09 16.48
C PHE A 142 28.60 28.75 15.16
N PHE A 143 29.38 28.45 14.11
CA PHE A 143 28.83 28.03 12.82
C PHE A 143 28.01 26.75 12.94
N GLY A 144 28.48 25.81 13.76
CA GLY A 144 27.78 24.57 14.02
C GLY A 144 26.47 24.75 14.80
N ILE A 145 26.42 25.65 15.79
CA ILE A 145 25.17 26.04 16.47
C ILE A 145 24.17 26.59 15.43
N GLY A 146 24.61 27.46 14.51
CA GLY A 146 23.78 27.97 13.43
C GLY A 146 23.27 26.86 12.49
N ALA A 147 24.15 25.95 12.07
CA ALA A 147 23.80 24.83 11.21
C ALA A 147 22.79 23.87 11.88
N THR A 148 22.98 23.53 13.16
CA THR A 148 22.00 22.76 13.94
C THR A 148 20.67 23.50 14.05
N GLY A 149 20.68 24.82 14.21
CA GLY A 149 19.47 25.64 14.20
C GLY A 149 18.70 25.55 12.89
N VAL A 150 19.39 25.68 11.75
CA VAL A 150 18.79 25.56 10.41
C VAL A 150 18.24 24.15 10.17
N PHE A 151 18.99 23.11 10.55
CA PHE A 151 18.55 21.73 10.44
C PHE A 151 17.25 21.47 11.24
N ASN A 152 17.23 21.90 12.52
CA ASN A 152 16.04 21.76 13.36
C ASN A 152 14.88 22.63 12.89
N TYR A 153 15.13 23.77 12.25
CA TYR A 153 14.08 24.58 11.65
C TYR A 153 13.27 23.79 10.63
N PHE A 154 13.94 23.12 9.67
CA PHE A 154 13.21 22.35 8.68
C PHE A 154 12.53 21.10 9.25
N ILE A 155 13.18 20.41 10.19
CA ILE A 155 12.64 19.20 10.82
C ILE A 155 11.42 19.49 11.69
N LEU A 156 11.49 20.52 12.52
CA LEU A 156 10.38 20.88 13.39
C LEU A 156 9.23 21.52 12.61
N LEU A 157 9.50 22.20 11.48
CA LEU A 157 8.47 22.66 10.57
C LEU A 157 7.66 21.48 9.98
N GLU A 158 8.34 20.40 9.59
CA GLU A 158 7.67 19.21 9.09
C GLU A 158 6.87 18.50 10.20
N LEU A 159 7.43 18.44 11.41
CA LEU A 159 6.73 17.86 12.56
C LEU A 159 5.47 18.66 12.92
N ASP A 160 5.55 19.99 12.92
CA ASP A 160 4.41 20.89 13.20
C ASP A 160 3.30 20.74 12.17
N LYS A 161 3.65 20.62 10.88
CA LYS A 161 2.69 20.31 9.79
C LYS A 161 1.91 19.01 10.09
N LYS A 162 2.61 17.98 10.60
CA LYS A 162 2.05 16.65 10.88
C LYS A 162 1.23 16.58 12.17
N MET A 163 1.69 17.24 13.23
CA MET A 163 1.12 17.09 14.57
C MET A 163 -0.11 17.97 14.83
N GLY A 164 -0.50 18.78 13.85
CA GLY A 164 -1.54 19.79 14.01
C GLY A 164 -1.06 20.95 14.89
N ASP A 165 -1.83 22.05 14.92
CA ASP A 165 -1.41 23.33 15.51
C ASP A 165 -1.43 23.34 17.06
N SER A 166 -1.23 22.18 17.71
CA SER A 166 -1.31 21.99 19.17
C SER A 166 -0.16 21.15 19.73
N LEU A 167 0.40 21.58 20.86
CA LEU A 167 1.36 20.78 21.65
C LEU A 167 0.76 19.44 22.09
N GLN A 168 -0.57 19.40 22.24
CA GLN A 168 -1.31 18.22 22.67
C GLN A 168 -1.18 17.08 21.66
N GLY A 169 -1.31 17.35 20.36
CA GLY A 169 -1.11 16.33 19.31
C GLY A 169 0.28 15.70 19.32
N LEU A 170 1.33 16.49 19.58
CA LEU A 170 2.68 15.95 19.76
C LEU A 170 2.79 15.07 21.03
N VAL A 171 2.17 15.49 22.13
CA VAL A 171 2.16 14.74 23.38
C VAL A 171 1.44 13.41 23.22
N ASP A 172 0.27 13.43 22.58
CA ASP A 172 -0.53 12.24 22.32
C ASP A 172 0.18 11.26 21.37
N PHE A 173 0.84 11.75 20.31
CA PHE A 173 1.70 10.91 19.48
C PHE A 173 2.86 10.30 20.28
N VAL A 174 3.54 11.11 21.10
CA VAL A 174 4.73 10.64 21.84
C VAL A 174 4.36 9.60 22.89
N LEU A 175 3.25 9.79 23.61
CA LEU A 175 2.86 8.95 24.74
C LEU A 175 1.96 7.79 24.36
N LYS A 176 1.12 7.95 23.33
CA LYS A 176 0.05 7.00 22.98
C LYS A 176 0.05 6.57 21.51
N THR A 177 0.89 7.17 20.66
CA THR A 177 0.91 6.90 19.22
C THR A 177 -0.40 7.29 18.53
N GLU A 178 -1.06 8.34 19.03
CA GLU A 178 -2.26 8.90 18.39
C GLU A 178 -1.86 9.84 17.25
N ILE A 179 -2.35 9.56 16.04
CA ILE A 179 -2.12 10.36 14.83
C ILE A 179 -3.27 11.37 14.65
N PRO A 180 -2.99 12.67 14.58
CA PRO A 180 -4.01 13.70 14.40
C PRO A 180 -4.86 13.50 13.15
N SER A 181 -6.14 13.86 13.23
CA SER A 181 -7.10 13.77 12.12
C SER A 181 -6.89 14.79 11.00
N SER A 182 -6.20 15.91 11.28
CA SER A 182 -5.94 16.95 10.29
C SER A 182 -4.51 17.47 10.36
N THR A 183 -3.88 17.58 9.19
CA THR A 183 -2.61 18.30 9.01
C THR A 183 -2.90 19.78 8.79
N ASN A 184 -2.12 20.67 9.43
CA ASN A 184 -2.30 22.11 9.30
C ASN A 184 -1.10 22.79 8.60
N TYR A 185 -1.31 24.04 8.19
CA TYR A 185 -0.21 24.89 7.77
C TYR A 185 0.71 25.18 8.96
N PRO A 186 2.03 24.95 8.84
CA PRO A 186 2.93 25.07 9.96
C PRO A 186 3.12 26.53 10.41
N ASP A 187 3.11 26.78 11.71
CA ASP A 187 3.38 28.10 12.28
C ASP A 187 4.88 28.34 12.42
N LYS A 188 5.43 29.00 11.40
CA LYS A 188 6.86 29.37 11.34
C LYS A 188 7.32 30.16 12.58
N ASN A 189 6.47 31.02 13.16
CA ASN A 189 6.87 31.85 14.30
C ASN A 189 6.98 31.01 15.58
N LYS A 190 6.05 30.08 15.80
CA LYS A 190 6.13 29.12 16.92
C LYS A 190 7.40 28.28 16.81
N VAL A 191 7.68 27.71 15.63
CA VAL A 191 8.89 26.89 15.40
C VAL A 191 10.17 27.69 15.65
N ILE A 192 10.25 28.93 15.15
CA ILE A 192 11.40 29.82 15.39
C ILE A 192 11.56 30.12 16.88
N ALA A 193 10.47 30.37 17.62
CA ALA A 193 10.52 30.64 19.04
C ALA A 193 11.05 29.42 19.83
N VAL A 194 10.58 28.21 19.51
CA VAL A 194 11.04 26.95 20.12
C VAL A 194 12.54 26.74 19.87
N ILE A 195 13.00 26.91 18.63
CA ILE A 195 14.43 26.73 18.29
C ILE A 195 15.28 27.78 18.98
N SER A 196 14.84 29.04 19.01
CA SER A 196 15.54 30.12 19.69
C SER A 196 15.71 29.81 21.19
N ALA A 197 14.68 29.24 21.82
CA ALA A 197 14.76 28.79 23.21
C ALA A 197 15.75 27.63 23.40
N LEU A 198 15.72 26.63 22.51
CA LEU A 198 16.63 25.46 22.58
C LEU A 198 18.11 25.84 22.33
N LEU A 199 18.37 26.84 21.50
CA LEU A 199 19.72 27.31 21.19
C LEU A 199 20.26 28.32 22.21
N LEU A 200 19.41 28.92 23.05
CA LEU A 200 19.80 29.99 23.98
C LEU A 200 20.98 29.58 24.87
N PHE A 201 20.94 28.38 25.42
CA PHE A 201 22.04 27.85 26.24
C PHE A 201 23.36 27.74 25.46
N ALA A 202 23.30 27.26 24.22
CA ALA A 202 24.47 27.11 23.36
C ALA A 202 25.09 28.47 23.00
N VAL A 203 24.26 29.48 22.74
CA VAL A 203 24.70 30.86 22.47
C VAL A 203 25.34 31.49 23.70
N ILE A 204 24.71 31.40 24.87
CA ILE A 204 25.27 31.90 26.14
C ILE A 204 26.63 31.25 26.39
N ARG A 205 26.71 29.93 26.21
CA ARG A 205 27.96 29.19 26.37
C ARG A 205 29.02 29.60 25.35
N PHE A 206 28.65 29.86 24.10
CA PHE A 206 29.59 30.34 23.07
C PHE A 206 30.22 31.68 23.49
N VAL A 207 29.39 32.65 23.91
CA VAL A 207 29.85 33.96 24.39
C VAL A 207 30.81 33.81 25.57
N PHE A 208 30.44 32.96 26.54
CA PHE A 208 31.33 32.64 27.66
C PHE A 208 32.66 32.03 27.20
N SER A 209 32.62 31.09 26.26
CA SER A 209 33.81 30.38 25.77
C SER A 209 34.78 31.31 25.04
N LEU A 210 34.26 32.27 24.28
CA LEU A 210 35.06 33.31 23.64
C LEU A 210 35.71 34.22 24.69
N ALA A 211 34.93 34.69 25.67
CA ALA A 211 35.44 35.52 26.76
C ALA A 211 36.51 34.78 27.59
N TYR A 212 36.28 33.50 27.89
CA TYR A 212 37.23 32.65 28.60
C TYR A 212 38.54 32.49 27.82
N ASN A 213 38.49 32.20 26.52
CA ASN A 213 39.70 32.04 25.70
C ASN A 213 40.52 33.34 25.63
N ILE A 214 39.87 34.50 25.51
CA ILE A 214 40.52 35.81 25.56
C ILE A 214 41.20 36.03 26.91
N LYS A 215 40.48 35.78 28.02
CA LYS A 215 41.04 35.92 29.37
C LYS A 215 42.23 35.01 29.62
N VAL A 216 42.20 33.76 29.15
CA VAL A 216 43.33 32.82 29.30
C VAL A 216 44.55 33.31 28.52
N LYS A 217 44.38 33.80 27.29
CA LYS A 217 45.49 34.38 26.50
C LYS A 217 46.10 35.63 27.14
N LEU A 218 45.28 36.44 27.81
CA LEU A 218 45.72 37.64 28.52
C LEU A 218 46.17 37.36 29.96
N LEU A 219 46.21 36.09 30.40
CA LEU A 219 46.51 35.68 31.79
C LEU A 219 45.63 36.38 32.84
N ALA A 220 44.41 36.76 32.45
CA ALA A 220 43.45 37.51 33.27
C ALA A 220 42.30 36.64 33.81
N ASN A 221 42.39 35.31 33.67
CA ASN A 221 41.38 34.39 34.18
C ASN A 221 41.51 34.19 35.69
N ASN A 222 40.37 34.13 36.39
CA ASN A 222 40.34 33.92 37.84
C ASN A 222 39.80 32.52 38.22
N ARG A 223 39.82 32.20 39.53
CA ARG A 223 39.31 30.91 40.04
C ARG A 223 37.83 30.70 39.72
N PHE A 224 37.05 31.76 39.62
CA PHE A 224 35.62 31.69 39.27
C PHE A 224 35.42 31.34 37.79
N ASP A 225 36.17 31.97 36.88
CA ASP A 225 36.17 31.67 35.44
C ASP A 225 36.49 30.18 35.18
N ASN A 226 37.50 29.63 35.88
CA ASN A 226 37.87 28.21 35.77
C ASN A 226 36.77 27.27 36.32
N LYS A 227 36.11 27.64 37.42
CA LYS A 227 34.96 26.88 37.94
C LYS A 227 33.78 26.89 36.96
N LEU A 228 33.48 28.06 36.37
CA LEU A 228 32.44 28.19 35.35
C LEU A 228 32.75 27.37 34.11
N MET A 229 34.00 27.37 33.64
CA MET A 229 34.43 26.53 32.51
C MET A 229 34.13 25.05 32.79
N HIS A 230 34.55 24.51 33.94
CA HIS A 230 34.26 23.12 34.29
C HIS A 230 32.76 22.83 34.42
N MET A 231 31.99 23.79 34.93
CA MET A 231 30.53 23.68 35.01
C MET A 231 29.90 23.60 33.62
N PHE A 232 30.28 24.49 32.68
CA PHE A 232 29.79 24.45 31.30
C PHE A 232 30.19 23.17 30.57
N ILE A 233 31.43 22.67 30.75
CA ILE A 233 31.84 21.38 30.17
C ILE A 233 30.94 20.25 30.66
N ARG A 234 30.72 20.15 31.98
CA ARG A 234 29.87 19.11 32.58
C ARG A 234 28.43 19.21 32.08
N LEU A 235 27.88 20.42 32.04
CA LEU A 235 26.50 20.64 31.60
C LEU A 235 26.32 20.32 30.10
N SER A 236 27.25 20.75 29.24
CA SER A 236 27.23 20.40 27.81
C SER A 236 27.38 18.88 27.60
N THR A 237 28.24 18.22 28.37
CA THR A 237 28.39 16.74 28.31
C THR A 237 27.12 16.03 28.75
N LEU A 238 26.48 16.52 29.82
CA LEU A 238 25.20 15.99 30.30
C LEU A 238 24.09 16.17 29.27
N ILE A 239 23.96 17.35 28.68
CA ILE A 239 22.99 17.63 27.62
C ILE A 239 23.24 16.71 26.42
N ALA A 240 24.50 16.54 26.02
CA ALA A 240 24.86 15.65 24.92
C ALA A 240 24.44 14.19 25.20
N ALA A 241 24.69 13.70 26.41
CA ALA A 241 24.31 12.35 26.82
C ALA A 241 22.78 12.16 26.88
N VAL A 242 22.05 13.11 27.48
CA VAL A 242 20.58 13.05 27.60
C VAL A 242 19.91 13.09 26.23
N THR A 243 20.34 14.01 25.35
CA THR A 243 19.79 14.13 23.99
C THR A 243 20.15 12.94 23.11
N LEU A 244 21.33 12.33 23.30
CA LEU A 244 21.66 11.07 22.64
C LEU A 244 20.76 9.92 23.10
N ALA A 245 20.52 9.82 24.41
CA ALA A 245 19.62 8.83 24.97
C ALA A 245 18.19 9.01 24.44
N LEU A 246 17.70 10.25 24.33
CA LEU A 246 16.40 10.56 23.71
C LEU A 246 16.37 10.19 22.23
N SER A 247 17.45 10.42 21.49
CA SER A 247 17.54 10.00 20.09
C SER A 247 17.40 8.49 19.92
N ILE A 248 18.11 7.72 20.75
CA ILE A 248 18.01 6.25 20.78
C ILE A 248 16.59 5.82 21.18
N PHE A 249 16.03 6.44 22.23
CA PHE A 249 14.65 6.18 22.66
C PHE A 249 13.66 6.37 21.52
N PHE A 250 13.75 7.47 20.77
CA PHE A 250 12.85 7.71 19.64
C PHE A 250 13.07 6.75 18.46
N GLY A 251 14.31 6.30 18.24
CA GLY A 251 14.57 5.22 17.27
C GLY A 251 13.88 3.91 17.66
N VAL A 252 13.94 3.53 18.94
CA VAL A 252 13.23 2.36 19.47
C VAL A 252 11.72 2.58 19.45
N LYS A 253 11.25 3.76 19.84
CA LYS A 253 9.83 4.11 19.82
C LYS A 253 9.26 4.01 18.41
N CYS A 254 9.97 4.46 17.38
CA CYS A 254 9.51 4.32 15.98
C CYS A 254 9.15 2.87 15.62
N TYR A 255 9.93 1.89 16.08
CA TYR A 255 9.62 0.49 15.86
C TYR A 255 8.30 0.07 16.54
N PHE A 256 8.07 0.54 17.77
CA PHE A 256 6.81 0.31 18.48
C PHE A 256 5.64 1.04 17.82
N ASP A 257 5.85 2.26 17.33
CA ASP A 257 4.80 3.05 16.65
C ASP A 257 4.32 2.34 15.38
N LEU A 258 5.24 1.86 14.54
CA LEU A 258 4.92 1.12 13.33
C LEU A 258 4.17 -0.19 13.64
N ASN A 259 4.60 -0.92 14.67
CA ASN A 259 3.90 -2.13 15.10
C ASN A 259 2.53 -1.83 15.70
N SER A 260 2.38 -0.72 16.44
CA SER A 260 1.10 -0.30 17.00
C SER A 260 0.10 0.02 15.89
N ILE A 261 0.51 0.80 14.89
CA ILE A 261 -0.32 1.14 13.72
C ILE A 261 -0.72 -0.13 12.95
N LYS A 262 0.22 -1.04 12.75
CA LYS A 262 -0.03 -2.32 12.08
C LYS A 262 -1.02 -3.18 12.85
N ASN A 263 -0.76 -3.39 14.14
CA ASN A 263 -1.57 -4.27 14.97
C ASN A 263 -2.99 -3.72 15.12
N GLU A 264 -3.15 -2.40 15.29
CA GLU A 264 -4.47 -1.78 15.35
C GLU A 264 -5.32 -2.05 14.11
N TYR A 265 -4.72 -2.05 12.92
CA TYR A 265 -5.41 -2.41 11.68
C TYR A 265 -5.78 -3.89 11.63
N TYR A 266 -4.91 -4.78 12.11
CA TYR A 266 -5.21 -6.21 12.18
C TYR A 266 -6.29 -6.53 13.20
N ASP A 267 -6.26 -5.89 14.38
CA ASP A 267 -7.29 -6.01 15.39
C ASP A 267 -8.64 -5.51 14.86
N ALA A 268 -8.65 -4.44 14.06
CA ALA A 268 -9.85 -3.91 13.41
C ALA A 268 -10.38 -4.86 12.33
N TYR A 269 -9.48 -5.47 11.55
CA TYR A 269 -9.84 -6.51 10.58
C TYR A 269 -10.48 -7.72 11.26
N ASP A 270 -9.85 -8.25 12.31
CA ASP A 270 -10.36 -9.38 13.07
C ASP A 270 -11.72 -9.05 13.72
N TYR A 271 -11.89 -7.82 14.23
CA TYR A 271 -13.17 -7.33 14.75
C TYR A 271 -14.28 -7.32 13.69
N VAL A 272 -14.01 -6.83 12.48
CA VAL A 272 -14.99 -6.81 11.38
C VAL A 272 -15.34 -8.23 10.92
N ILE A 273 -14.35 -9.12 10.81
CA ILE A 273 -14.58 -10.54 10.47
C ILE A 273 -15.39 -11.24 11.58
N GLU A 274 -15.08 -10.99 12.85
CA GLU A 274 -15.82 -11.59 13.96
C GLU A 274 -17.28 -11.12 13.99
N MET A 275 -17.52 -9.83 13.77
CA MET A 275 -18.85 -9.26 13.64
C MET A 275 -19.60 -9.90 12.47
N SER A 276 -18.95 -10.07 11.31
CA SER A 276 -19.57 -10.68 10.14
C SER A 276 -19.78 -12.18 10.24
N GLU A 277 -19.02 -12.87 11.09
CA GLU A 277 -19.24 -14.26 11.42
C GLU A 277 -20.38 -14.47 12.42
N LYS A 278 -20.61 -13.52 13.35
CA LYS A 278 -21.56 -13.67 14.48
C LYS A 278 -22.92 -12.98 14.32
N CYS A 279 -23.02 -11.95 13.49
CA CYS A 279 -24.23 -11.15 13.35
C CYS A 279 -24.96 -11.51 12.05
N ASP A 280 -26.28 -11.67 12.12
CA ASP A 280 -27.11 -11.93 10.94
C ASP A 280 -28.22 -10.85 10.75
N THR A 281 -28.46 -9.99 11.74
CA THR A 281 -29.50 -8.95 11.68
C THR A 281 -28.95 -7.57 12.05
N LYS A 282 -29.69 -6.51 11.69
CA LYS A 282 -29.37 -5.14 12.11
C LYS A 282 -29.27 -5.04 13.63
N GLU A 283 -30.18 -5.69 14.35
CA GLU A 283 -30.18 -5.72 15.82
C GLU A 283 -28.96 -6.44 16.39
N ASP A 284 -28.50 -7.52 15.77
CA ASP A 284 -27.29 -8.23 16.18
C ASP A 284 -26.06 -7.34 16.02
N ILE A 285 -25.96 -6.60 14.90
CA ILE A 285 -24.85 -5.66 14.64
C ILE A 285 -24.85 -4.54 15.67
N ILE A 286 -26.00 -3.91 15.93
CA ILE A 286 -26.15 -2.87 16.96
C ILE A 286 -25.74 -3.42 18.33
N ALA A 287 -26.16 -4.63 18.69
CA ALA A 287 -25.80 -5.26 19.95
C ALA A 287 -24.30 -5.59 20.02
N PHE A 288 -23.70 -6.02 18.91
CA PHE A 288 -22.26 -6.33 18.83
C PHE A 288 -21.42 -5.07 19.00
N VAL A 289 -21.75 -3.99 18.28
CA VAL A 289 -21.06 -2.69 18.37
C VAL A 289 -21.16 -2.11 19.79
N ASN A 290 -22.35 -2.10 20.38
CA ASN A 290 -22.55 -1.53 21.72
C ASN A 290 -21.83 -2.29 22.84
N ASN A 291 -21.53 -3.57 22.63
CA ASN A 291 -20.76 -4.40 23.57
C ASN A 291 -19.28 -4.59 23.13
N GLY A 292 -18.90 -3.98 22.01
CA GLY A 292 -17.60 -4.15 21.37
C GLY A 292 -16.49 -3.37 22.07
N GLU A 293 -15.25 -3.68 21.69
CA GLU A 293 -14.06 -3.01 22.25
C GLU A 293 -13.75 -1.68 21.55
N TYR A 294 -14.20 -1.52 20.31
CA TYR A 294 -13.99 -0.30 19.53
C TYR A 294 -15.02 0.77 19.92
N PRO A 295 -14.58 2.01 20.21
CA PRO A 295 -15.48 3.12 20.52
C PRO A 295 -16.02 3.72 19.21
N LEU A 296 -16.91 3.00 18.52
CA LEU A 296 -17.57 3.51 17.32
C LEU A 296 -18.55 4.65 17.69
N GLU A 297 -18.56 5.71 16.88
CA GLU A 297 -19.46 6.86 17.02
C GLU A 297 -20.76 6.59 16.25
N GLU A 298 -21.91 7.01 16.79
CA GLU A 298 -23.21 6.88 16.13
C GLU A 298 -23.35 7.90 15.00
N ASP A 299 -23.69 7.43 13.80
CA ASP A 299 -24.05 8.27 12.67
C ASP A 299 -25.58 8.40 12.60
N LEU A 300 -26.06 9.63 12.79
CA LEU A 300 -27.49 9.94 12.86
C LEU A 300 -27.93 10.79 11.66
N ASP A 301 -29.10 10.50 11.12
CA ASP A 301 -29.75 11.33 10.11
C ASP A 301 -30.17 12.71 10.67
N LYS A 302 -30.76 13.54 9.80
CA LYS A 302 -31.28 14.87 10.19
C LYS A 302 -32.41 14.83 11.22
N ASP A 303 -33.10 13.71 11.32
CA ASP A 303 -34.25 13.49 12.20
C ASP A 303 -33.86 12.76 13.51
N GLY A 304 -32.60 12.36 13.65
CA GLY A 304 -32.03 11.68 14.82
C GLY A 304 -32.16 10.15 14.78
N ASN A 305 -32.46 9.55 13.63
CA ASN A 305 -32.47 8.10 13.47
C ASN A 305 -31.06 7.58 13.19
N LEU A 306 -30.75 6.39 13.70
CA LEU A 306 -29.47 5.73 13.51
C LEU A 306 -29.32 5.23 12.06
N GLU A 307 -28.44 5.87 11.30
CA GLU A 307 -28.03 5.49 9.95
C GLU A 307 -26.82 4.56 9.96
N GLY A 308 -26.02 4.57 11.03
CA GLY A 308 -24.79 3.78 11.03
C GLY A 308 -23.88 4.01 12.22
N TYR A 309 -22.66 3.51 12.09
CA TYR A 309 -21.57 3.74 13.02
C TYR A 309 -20.27 3.96 12.29
N SER A 310 -19.44 4.88 12.78
CA SER A 310 -18.12 5.11 12.21
C SER A 310 -17.02 5.12 13.26
N TYR A 311 -15.82 4.71 12.85
CA TYR A 311 -14.62 4.77 13.67
C TYR A 311 -13.44 5.19 12.83
N ALA A 312 -12.69 6.18 13.30
CA ALA A 312 -11.51 6.68 12.61
C ALA A 312 -10.38 6.95 13.59
N HIS A 313 -9.36 6.11 13.60
CA HIS A 313 -8.21 6.26 14.47
C HIS A 313 -6.95 5.76 13.78
N ASN A 314 -5.86 6.53 13.89
CA ASN A 314 -4.58 6.24 13.24
C ASN A 314 -4.70 5.89 11.74
N LEU A 315 -4.47 4.61 11.41
CA LEU A 315 -4.59 4.07 10.06
C LEU A 315 -5.96 3.43 9.81
N VAL A 316 -6.76 3.15 10.84
CA VAL A 316 -8.04 2.44 10.71
C VAL A 316 -9.17 3.40 10.42
N TRP A 317 -10.01 3.02 9.46
CA TRP A 317 -11.34 3.55 9.27
C TRP A 317 -12.33 2.39 9.11
N ILE A 318 -13.35 2.38 9.96
CA ILE A 318 -14.49 1.47 9.89
C ILE A 318 -15.73 2.32 9.69
N ASP A 319 -16.59 1.95 8.75
CA ASP A 319 -17.86 2.61 8.47
C ASP A 319 -18.95 1.54 8.30
N ILE A 320 -19.98 1.60 9.14
CA ILE A 320 -21.12 0.68 9.15
C ILE A 320 -22.33 1.49 8.71
N VAL A 321 -22.86 1.19 7.53
CA VAL A 321 -23.99 1.92 6.93
C VAL A 321 -25.22 1.02 6.92
N PHE A 322 -26.30 1.44 7.57
CA PHE A 322 -27.59 0.81 7.49
C PHE A 322 -28.39 1.38 6.32
N GLU A 323 -28.89 0.47 5.47
CA GLU A 323 -29.65 0.83 4.28
C GLU A 323 -31.15 0.76 4.56
N ASP A 324 -31.92 1.65 3.92
CA ASP A 324 -33.38 1.61 3.95
C ASP A 324 -33.90 0.46 3.11
N VAL A 325 -34.66 -0.43 3.73
CA VAL A 325 -35.25 -1.60 3.10
C VAL A 325 -36.71 -1.31 2.73
N SER A 326 -37.03 -1.37 1.44
CA SER A 326 -38.40 -1.30 0.95
C SER A 326 -39.19 -2.56 1.31
N GLY A 327 -40.43 -2.35 1.76
CA GLY A 327 -41.36 -3.42 2.06
C GLY A 327 -41.90 -4.08 0.78
N LYS A 328 -42.32 -5.34 0.87
CA LYS A 328 -42.89 -6.08 -0.28
C LYS A 328 -44.09 -5.37 -0.92
N ASP A 329 -44.92 -4.70 -0.12
CA ASP A 329 -46.11 -4.00 -0.64
C ASP A 329 -45.73 -2.76 -1.46
N GLU A 330 -44.72 -2.01 -1.02
CA GLU A 330 -44.17 -0.86 -1.75
C GLU A 330 -43.57 -1.29 -3.09
N ILE A 331 -42.69 -2.30 -3.07
CA ILE A 331 -42.09 -2.89 -4.27
C ILE A 331 -43.18 -3.38 -5.23
N LYS A 332 -44.22 -4.01 -4.69
CA LYS A 332 -45.34 -4.51 -5.49
C LYS A 332 -46.13 -3.39 -6.15
N GLU A 333 -46.38 -2.27 -5.48
CA GLU A 333 -47.07 -1.13 -6.07
C GLU A 333 -46.27 -0.55 -7.24
N GLU A 334 -44.96 -0.33 -7.05
CA GLU A 334 -44.07 0.17 -8.09
C GLU A 334 -44.01 -0.77 -9.31
N LYS A 335 -43.77 -2.07 -9.09
CA LYS A 335 -43.68 -3.04 -10.19
C LYS A 335 -45.02 -3.29 -10.89
N LYS A 336 -46.13 -3.20 -10.16
CA LYS A 336 -47.46 -3.38 -10.76
C LYS A 336 -47.74 -2.29 -11.79
N GLU A 337 -47.40 -1.04 -11.50
CA GLU A 337 -47.54 0.06 -12.45
C GLU A 337 -46.71 -0.18 -13.72
N ALA A 338 -45.46 -0.64 -13.57
CA ALA A 338 -44.59 -0.99 -14.70
C ALA A 338 -45.16 -2.15 -15.54
N ILE A 339 -45.74 -3.17 -14.91
CA ILE A 339 -46.35 -4.31 -15.60
C ILE A 339 -47.64 -3.91 -16.30
N ASP A 340 -48.51 -3.14 -15.66
CA ASP A 340 -49.77 -2.67 -16.26
C ASP A 340 -49.47 -1.82 -17.51
N LYS A 341 -48.43 -0.99 -17.46
CA LYS A 341 -47.91 -0.23 -18.61
C LYS A 341 -47.37 -1.16 -19.71
N SER A 342 -46.53 -2.14 -19.37
CA SER A 342 -45.98 -3.11 -20.33
C SER A 342 -47.07 -3.94 -21.02
N ILE A 343 -48.12 -4.33 -20.28
CA ILE A 343 -49.29 -5.02 -20.84
C ILE A 343 -50.02 -4.12 -21.83
N ALA A 344 -50.27 -2.86 -21.48
CA ALA A 344 -50.93 -1.90 -22.38
C ALA A 344 -50.11 -1.65 -23.66
N GLU A 345 -48.80 -1.49 -23.54
CA GLU A 345 -47.88 -1.34 -24.68
C GLU A 345 -47.86 -2.59 -25.56
N SER A 346 -47.85 -3.79 -24.94
CA SER A 346 -47.91 -5.06 -25.68
C SER A 346 -49.23 -5.21 -26.44
N GLU A 347 -50.36 -4.84 -25.83
CA GLU A 347 -51.68 -4.84 -26.49
C GLU A 347 -51.71 -3.89 -27.70
N ASP A 348 -51.10 -2.71 -27.59
CA ASP A 348 -51.04 -1.73 -28.68
C ASP A 348 -50.08 -2.16 -29.81
N LEU A 349 -48.95 -2.77 -29.44
CA LEU A 349 -47.98 -3.30 -30.39
C LEU A 349 -48.58 -4.46 -31.19
N VAL A 350 -49.27 -5.40 -30.54
CA VAL A 350 -49.94 -6.53 -31.21
C VAL A 350 -51.01 -6.02 -32.18
N LYS A 351 -51.79 -5.01 -31.79
CA LYS A 351 -52.80 -4.38 -32.68
C LYS A 351 -52.16 -3.71 -33.89
N SER A 352 -51.08 -2.95 -33.69
CA SER A 352 -50.43 -2.19 -34.75
C SER A 352 -49.59 -3.04 -35.72
N TYR A 353 -48.82 -4.02 -35.22
CA TYR A 353 -47.91 -4.83 -36.03
C TYR A 353 -48.63 -5.87 -36.90
N LEU A 354 -49.68 -6.50 -36.36
CA LEU A 354 -50.37 -7.60 -37.04
C LEU A 354 -51.55 -7.13 -37.91
N SER A 355 -51.86 -5.82 -37.92
CA SER A 355 -53.02 -5.25 -38.64
C SER A 355 -54.31 -6.04 -38.36
N LEU A 356 -54.48 -6.50 -37.11
CA LEU A 356 -55.58 -7.37 -36.72
C LEU A 356 -56.89 -6.62 -36.90
N SER A 357 -57.89 -7.27 -37.51
CA SER A 357 -59.23 -6.69 -37.63
C SER A 357 -59.86 -6.53 -36.24
N ASP A 358 -60.73 -5.53 -36.10
CA ASP A 358 -61.51 -5.31 -34.87
C ASP A 358 -62.24 -6.60 -34.44
N ASP A 359 -62.78 -7.36 -35.40
CA ASP A 359 -63.43 -8.67 -35.19
C ASP A 359 -62.51 -9.71 -34.52
N PHE A 360 -61.22 -9.74 -34.84
CA PHE A 360 -60.27 -10.68 -34.24
C PHE A 360 -59.92 -10.28 -32.80
N THR A 361 -59.78 -8.98 -32.53
CA THR A 361 -59.51 -8.49 -31.17
C THR A 361 -60.71 -8.67 -30.23
N GLU A 362 -61.93 -8.79 -30.77
CA GLU A 362 -63.12 -9.15 -29.99
C GLU A 362 -63.34 -10.66 -29.85
N SER A 363 -62.58 -11.49 -30.58
CA SER A 363 -62.69 -12.94 -30.56
C SER A 363 -62.42 -13.54 -29.18
N ALA A 364 -63.02 -14.70 -28.92
CA ALA A 364 -62.77 -15.45 -27.69
C ALA A 364 -61.31 -15.92 -27.59
N GLU A 365 -60.67 -16.23 -28.72
CA GLU A 365 -59.28 -16.69 -28.79
C GLU A 365 -58.30 -15.58 -28.38
N TYR A 366 -58.45 -14.38 -28.93
CA TYR A 366 -57.61 -13.22 -28.56
C TYR A 366 -57.79 -12.84 -27.08
N LYS A 367 -59.05 -12.81 -26.60
CA LYS A 367 -59.33 -12.54 -25.18
C LYS A 367 -58.72 -13.59 -24.25
N ASN A 368 -58.72 -14.86 -24.66
CA ASN A 368 -58.09 -15.93 -23.89
C ASN A 368 -56.56 -15.79 -23.87
N LEU A 369 -55.93 -15.52 -25.03
CA LEU A 369 -54.50 -15.27 -25.15
C LEU A 369 -54.05 -14.10 -24.24
N MET A 370 -54.78 -12.98 -24.27
CA MET A 370 -54.47 -11.83 -23.42
C MET A 370 -54.68 -12.11 -21.94
N ASN A 371 -55.67 -12.95 -21.57
CA ASN A 371 -55.87 -13.38 -20.19
C ASN A 371 -54.73 -14.30 -19.71
N GLU A 372 -54.27 -15.22 -20.55
CA GLU A 372 -53.11 -16.08 -20.26
C GLU A 372 -51.84 -15.26 -20.11
N TYR A 373 -51.60 -14.29 -20.99
CA TYR A 373 -50.49 -13.34 -20.87
C TYR A 373 -50.55 -12.54 -19.57
N LYS A 374 -51.72 -12.00 -19.20
CA LYS A 374 -51.93 -11.29 -17.93
C LYS A 374 -51.66 -12.18 -16.71
N LYS A 375 -52.09 -13.45 -16.76
CA LYS A 375 -51.85 -14.43 -15.70
C LYS A 375 -50.36 -14.76 -15.56
N ALA A 376 -49.65 -14.94 -16.67
CA ALA A 376 -48.20 -15.15 -16.69
C ALA A 376 -47.45 -13.93 -16.12
N MET A 377 -47.83 -12.71 -16.54
CA MET A 377 -47.25 -11.47 -16.01
C MET A 377 -47.52 -11.29 -14.52
N SER A 378 -48.71 -11.64 -14.02
CA SER A 378 -49.03 -11.58 -12.59
C SER A 378 -48.21 -12.57 -11.75
N LYS A 379 -47.94 -13.77 -12.28
CA LYS A 379 -47.01 -14.72 -11.65
C LYS A 379 -45.58 -14.18 -11.64
N SER A 380 -45.13 -13.61 -12.75
CA SER A 380 -43.82 -12.97 -12.89
C SER A 380 -43.66 -11.80 -11.91
N LEU A 381 -44.72 -11.00 -11.71
CA LEU A 381 -44.75 -9.91 -10.72
C LEU A 381 -44.46 -10.41 -9.31
N LYS A 382 -45.18 -11.46 -8.87
CA LYS A 382 -45.01 -12.01 -7.53
C LYS A 382 -43.56 -12.47 -7.30
N ASN A 383 -42.99 -13.16 -8.29
CA ASN A 383 -41.61 -13.62 -8.22
C ASN A 383 -40.64 -12.43 -8.25
N ALA A 384 -40.87 -11.42 -9.09
CA ALA A 384 -40.04 -10.22 -9.16
C ALA A 384 -40.02 -9.45 -7.83
N VAL A 385 -41.18 -9.27 -7.18
CA VAL A 385 -41.28 -8.62 -5.86
C VAL A 385 -40.48 -9.36 -4.80
N GLU A 386 -40.61 -10.69 -4.75
CA GLU A 386 -39.85 -11.52 -3.79
C GLU A 386 -38.35 -11.45 -4.05
N ARG A 387 -37.91 -11.52 -5.31
CA ARG A 387 -36.49 -11.43 -5.69
C ARG A 387 -35.88 -10.11 -5.29
N GLU A 388 -36.54 -9.01 -5.62
CA GLU A 388 -36.06 -7.67 -5.29
C GLU A 388 -36.01 -7.50 -3.79
N TYR A 389 -37.07 -7.88 -3.08
CA TYR A 389 -37.10 -7.83 -1.62
C TYR A 389 -35.92 -8.57 -1.00
N LEU A 390 -35.65 -9.82 -1.40
CA LEU A 390 -34.57 -10.64 -0.85
C LEU A 390 -33.17 -10.17 -1.27
N SER A 391 -33.04 -9.47 -2.40
CA SER A 391 -31.76 -8.94 -2.90
C SER A 391 -31.31 -7.63 -2.24
N GLN A 392 -32.20 -6.98 -1.47
CA GLN A 392 -31.85 -5.74 -0.79
C GLN A 392 -30.74 -5.98 0.23
N THR A 393 -29.78 -5.06 0.25
CA THR A 393 -28.77 -4.95 1.29
C THR A 393 -29.38 -4.15 2.44
N PHE A 394 -29.23 -4.59 3.68
CA PHE A 394 -29.71 -3.85 4.85
C PHE A 394 -28.56 -3.22 5.64
N CYS A 395 -27.33 -3.68 5.43
CA CYS A 395 -26.14 -3.16 6.08
C CYS A 395 -24.91 -3.39 5.20
N THR A 396 -24.03 -2.39 5.13
CA THR A 396 -22.70 -2.51 4.53
C THR A 396 -21.64 -2.07 5.53
N ILE A 397 -20.58 -2.86 5.67
CA ILE A 397 -19.45 -2.57 6.56
C ILE A 397 -18.21 -2.38 5.71
N TYR A 398 -17.62 -1.19 5.79
CA TYR A 398 -16.38 -0.84 5.12
C TYR A 398 -15.25 -0.81 6.13
N LEU A 399 -14.16 -1.52 5.82
CA LEU A 399 -12.88 -1.39 6.51
C LEU A 399 -11.85 -0.91 5.49
N SER A 400 -11.25 0.25 5.73
CA SER A 400 -10.15 0.72 4.88
C SER A 400 -9.14 1.57 5.64
N PRO A 401 -7.93 1.75 5.09
CA PRO A 401 -6.93 2.60 5.70
C PRO A 401 -7.27 4.09 5.53
N ARG A 402 -7.05 4.88 6.57
CA ARG A 402 -7.08 6.35 6.53
C ARG A 402 -5.84 6.92 5.83
N LEU A 403 -5.71 6.65 4.52
CA LEU A 403 -4.55 7.02 3.71
C LEU A 403 -4.32 8.54 3.63
N SER A 404 -5.32 9.38 3.94
CA SER A 404 -5.14 10.83 4.03
C SER A 404 -4.07 11.24 5.06
N CYS A 405 -3.77 10.39 6.05
CA CYS A 405 -2.68 10.57 7.00
C CYS A 405 -1.29 10.32 6.41
N PHE A 406 -1.22 9.57 5.31
CA PHE A 406 0.02 9.05 4.72
C PHE A 406 0.05 9.50 3.25
N GLU A 407 0.76 10.60 2.96
CA GLU A 407 0.93 11.07 1.57
C GLU A 407 1.37 9.89 0.67
N ASN A 408 0.98 9.85 -0.61
CA ASN A 408 1.29 8.73 -1.52
C ASN A 408 0.78 7.33 -1.07
N SER A 409 -0.39 7.26 -0.43
CA SER A 409 -1.18 6.03 -0.24
C SER A 409 -0.37 4.86 0.35
N TYR A 410 -0.11 3.83 -0.44
CA TYR A 410 0.54 2.59 0.00
C TYR A 410 2.07 2.65 -0.05
N ASP A 411 2.69 3.72 -0.56
CA ASP A 411 4.16 3.83 -0.74
C ASP A 411 4.93 4.24 0.52
N LYS A 412 4.33 4.11 1.70
CA LYS A 412 4.89 4.56 2.98
C LYS A 412 5.28 3.40 3.87
N VAL A 413 6.25 3.64 4.77
CA VAL A 413 6.75 2.61 5.68
C VAL A 413 5.62 2.17 6.60
N SER A 414 4.83 3.12 7.08
CA SER A 414 3.67 2.86 7.96
C SER A 414 2.52 2.11 7.28
N THR A 415 2.43 2.10 5.94
CA THR A 415 1.38 1.37 5.18
C THR A 415 1.93 0.16 4.44
N SER A 416 3.25 -0.05 4.43
CA SER A 416 3.92 -1.11 3.67
C SER A 416 3.53 -2.53 4.07
N PHE A 417 2.97 -2.73 5.28
CA PHE A 417 2.48 -4.02 5.75
C PHE A 417 1.18 -4.46 5.06
N LEU A 418 0.47 -3.54 4.39
CA LEU A 418 -0.72 -3.81 3.57
C LEU A 418 -0.35 -4.28 2.15
N GLU A 419 0.93 -4.18 1.77
CA GLU A 419 1.40 -4.68 0.48
C GLU A 419 1.65 -6.20 0.56
N ILE A 420 0.94 -6.95 -0.29
CA ILE A 420 1.13 -8.39 -0.42
C ILE A 420 2.36 -8.67 -1.31
N LYS A 421 3.32 -9.43 -0.78
CA LYS A 421 4.61 -9.73 -1.42
C LYS A 421 5.03 -11.17 -1.16
N GLY A 422 5.81 -11.73 -2.07
CA GLY A 422 6.46 -13.02 -1.84
C GLY A 422 5.45 -14.16 -1.83
N ASP A 423 5.51 -15.04 -0.82
CA ASP A 423 4.72 -16.27 -0.77
C ASP A 423 3.21 -15.98 -0.76
N ASP A 424 2.75 -14.93 -0.08
CA ASP A 424 1.33 -14.55 -0.04
C ASP A 424 0.83 -14.04 -1.41
N GLU A 425 1.69 -13.38 -2.18
CA GLU A 425 1.38 -12.98 -3.57
C GLU A 425 1.20 -14.22 -4.46
N TYR A 426 2.07 -15.23 -4.31
CA TYR A 426 1.93 -16.49 -5.05
C TYR A 426 0.73 -17.29 -4.57
N ALA A 427 0.41 -17.23 -3.27
CA ALA A 427 -0.74 -17.87 -2.69
C ALA A 427 -2.01 -17.32 -3.34
N LEU A 428 -2.22 -16.01 -3.44
CA LEU A 428 -3.40 -15.43 -4.11
C LEU A 428 -3.52 -15.81 -5.58
N ARG A 429 -2.42 -16.18 -6.24
CA ARG A 429 -2.36 -16.54 -7.66
C ARG A 429 -2.35 -18.04 -7.93
N ASN A 430 -2.59 -18.86 -6.91
CA ASN A 430 -2.62 -20.30 -7.07
C ASN A 430 -3.74 -20.69 -8.07
N PRO A 431 -3.42 -21.42 -9.17
CA PRO A 431 -4.41 -21.85 -10.16
C PRO A 431 -5.57 -22.63 -9.55
N GLU A 432 -5.36 -23.35 -8.45
CA GLU A 432 -6.40 -24.10 -7.77
C GLU A 432 -7.50 -23.20 -7.18
N ILE A 433 -7.22 -21.92 -6.88
CA ILE A 433 -8.22 -20.97 -6.39
C ILE A 433 -9.29 -20.72 -7.44
N SER A 434 -8.94 -20.74 -8.73
CA SER A 434 -9.92 -20.56 -9.80
C SER A 434 -10.99 -21.66 -9.79
N LYS A 435 -10.60 -22.88 -9.39
CA LYS A 435 -11.44 -24.08 -9.30
C LYS A 435 -12.27 -24.13 -8.02
N MET A 436 -11.89 -23.36 -7.00
CA MET A 436 -12.62 -23.30 -5.74
C MET A 436 -14.01 -22.67 -5.92
N ASN A 437 -14.97 -23.20 -5.17
CA ASN A 437 -16.28 -22.57 -5.03
C ASN A 437 -16.18 -21.28 -4.19
N THR A 438 -17.26 -20.50 -4.14
CA THR A 438 -17.21 -19.18 -3.49
C THR A 438 -16.99 -19.22 -1.97
N PHE A 439 -17.39 -20.31 -1.29
CA PHE A 439 -17.20 -20.48 0.15
C PHE A 439 -15.75 -20.86 0.48
N GLU A 440 -15.16 -21.74 -0.33
CA GLU A 440 -13.73 -22.08 -0.24
C GLU A 440 -12.86 -20.84 -0.48
N LYS A 441 -13.26 -19.99 -1.44
CA LYS A 441 -12.61 -18.70 -1.71
C LYS A 441 -12.69 -17.77 -0.50
N TYR A 442 -13.83 -17.70 0.19
CA TYR A 442 -13.96 -16.91 1.42
C TYR A 442 -12.96 -17.36 2.49
N ASP A 443 -12.91 -18.67 2.79
CA ASP A 443 -11.97 -19.22 3.78
C ASP A 443 -10.50 -19.09 3.36
N TYR A 444 -10.23 -18.89 2.07
CA TYR A 444 -8.89 -18.64 1.55
C TYR A 444 -8.50 -17.17 1.69
N TYR A 445 -9.30 -16.26 1.13
CA TYR A 445 -9.01 -14.82 1.12
C TYR A 445 -8.98 -14.26 2.53
N LYS A 446 -9.87 -14.69 3.43
CA LYS A 446 -9.89 -14.20 4.81
C LYS A 446 -8.61 -14.50 5.63
N LYS A 447 -7.77 -15.42 5.17
CA LYS A 447 -6.48 -15.72 5.83
C LYS A 447 -5.39 -14.70 5.52
N ILE A 448 -5.59 -13.91 4.46
CA ILE A 448 -4.65 -12.90 3.99
C ILE A 448 -5.31 -11.55 4.25
N GLN A 449 -4.70 -10.73 5.10
CA GLN A 449 -5.27 -9.42 5.46
C GLN A 449 -5.30 -8.52 4.21
N PRO A 450 -6.48 -8.08 3.77
CA PRO A 450 -6.60 -7.19 2.64
C PRO A 450 -6.23 -5.75 3.05
N ALA A 451 -6.03 -4.90 2.04
CA ALA A 451 -5.91 -3.47 2.24
C ALA A 451 -7.28 -2.80 2.44
N LYS A 452 -8.36 -3.36 1.88
CA LYS A 452 -9.73 -3.00 2.22
C LYS A 452 -10.63 -4.22 2.26
N LEU A 453 -11.68 -4.15 3.06
CA LEU A 453 -12.70 -5.16 3.15
C LEU A 453 -14.06 -4.48 3.16
N ASP A 454 -14.91 -4.85 2.21
CA ASP A 454 -16.31 -4.45 2.21
C ASP A 454 -17.16 -5.70 2.48
N VAL A 455 -18.10 -5.60 3.43
CA VAL A 455 -18.99 -6.69 3.83
C VAL A 455 -20.43 -6.24 3.65
N ASN A 456 -21.16 -6.87 2.74
CA ASN A 456 -22.56 -6.54 2.46
C ASN A 456 -23.49 -7.60 3.04
N TYR A 457 -24.49 -7.19 3.81
CA TYR A 457 -25.51 -8.07 4.37
C TYR A 457 -26.83 -7.95 3.61
N TYR A 458 -27.37 -9.09 3.18
CA TYR A 458 -28.60 -9.14 2.42
C TYR A 458 -29.73 -9.74 3.25
N ILE A 459 -30.97 -9.39 2.90
CA ILE A 459 -32.18 -9.95 3.51
C ILE A 459 -32.31 -11.45 3.23
N SER A 460 -31.79 -11.90 2.09
CA SER A 460 -31.80 -13.30 1.69
C SER A 460 -31.09 -14.21 2.71
N ASP A 461 -31.70 -15.37 2.98
CA ASP A 461 -31.06 -16.45 3.74
C ASP A 461 -30.18 -17.36 2.87
N LEU A 462 -30.11 -17.13 1.55
CA LEU A 462 -29.25 -17.87 0.64
C LEU A 462 -27.92 -17.14 0.41
N ALA A 463 -27.97 -15.83 0.13
CA ALA A 463 -26.81 -14.98 -0.08
C ALA A 463 -26.63 -14.02 1.08
N HIS A 464 -26.54 -14.55 2.31
CA HIS A 464 -26.68 -13.75 3.52
C HIS A 464 -25.62 -12.65 3.67
N CYS A 465 -24.39 -12.92 3.26
CA CYS A 465 -23.28 -11.99 3.39
C CYS A 465 -22.26 -12.18 2.26
N SER A 466 -21.88 -11.09 1.59
CA SER A 466 -20.80 -11.03 0.60
C SER A 466 -19.60 -10.24 1.13
N TYR A 467 -18.42 -10.59 0.64
CA TYR A 467 -17.14 -10.01 1.04
C TYR A 467 -16.39 -9.61 -0.21
N ASP A 468 -15.99 -8.34 -0.28
CA ASP A 468 -15.11 -7.82 -1.31
C ASP A 468 -13.76 -7.47 -0.68
N PHE A 469 -12.74 -8.25 -1.03
CA PHE A 469 -11.37 -8.10 -0.56
C PHE A 469 -10.54 -7.31 -1.57
N GLU A 470 -9.99 -6.17 -1.17
CA GLU A 470 -9.06 -5.37 -1.98
C GLU A 470 -7.62 -5.66 -1.54
N TYR A 471 -6.79 -6.25 -2.41
CA TYR A 471 -5.37 -6.49 -2.14
C TYR A 471 -4.47 -5.54 -2.94
N VAL A 472 -3.41 -5.06 -2.30
CA VAL A 472 -2.35 -4.27 -2.95
C VAL A 472 -1.18 -5.18 -3.28
N LEU A 473 -0.95 -5.41 -4.57
CA LEU A 473 0.09 -6.32 -5.08
C LEU A 473 1.22 -5.54 -5.74
N GLY A 474 2.42 -6.13 -5.74
CA GLY A 474 3.61 -5.56 -6.38
C GLY A 474 4.45 -4.67 -5.45
N SER A 475 5.36 -3.88 -6.04
CA SER A 475 6.30 -3.07 -5.27
C SER A 475 6.68 -1.77 -5.97
N GLY A 476 6.78 -0.67 -5.21
CA GLY A 476 7.22 0.64 -5.70
C GLY A 476 6.33 1.17 -6.84
N LYS A 477 6.94 1.57 -7.97
CA LYS A 477 6.26 2.22 -9.10
C LYS A 477 5.21 1.36 -9.85
N PHE A 478 5.11 0.07 -9.54
CA PHE A 478 4.29 -0.88 -10.30
C PHE A 478 3.34 -1.65 -9.40
N LYS A 479 2.84 -0.98 -8.37
CA LYS A 479 1.74 -1.48 -7.56
C LYS A 479 0.46 -1.49 -8.37
N HIS A 480 -0.37 -2.49 -8.13
CA HIS A 480 -1.72 -2.57 -8.68
C HIS A 480 -2.66 -3.15 -7.63
N ILE A 481 -3.94 -2.87 -7.82
CA ILE A 481 -5.01 -3.28 -6.92
C ILE A 481 -5.78 -4.42 -7.59
N GLU A 482 -6.03 -5.48 -6.85
CA GLU A 482 -6.89 -6.58 -7.28
C GLU A 482 -8.01 -6.79 -6.26
N ASN A 483 -9.23 -6.92 -6.78
CA ASN A 483 -10.43 -7.14 -5.99
C ASN A 483 -10.91 -8.58 -6.15
N TYR A 484 -11.30 -9.18 -5.04
CA TYR A 484 -11.77 -10.55 -4.98
C TYR A 484 -13.05 -10.61 -4.17
N SER A 485 -14.10 -11.18 -4.77
CA SER A 485 -15.38 -11.35 -4.10
C SER A 485 -15.57 -12.80 -3.65
N ALA A 486 -16.16 -12.97 -2.47
CA ALA A 486 -16.56 -14.27 -1.94
C ALA A 486 -17.84 -14.15 -1.10
N TYR A 487 -18.47 -15.28 -0.79
CA TYR A 487 -19.65 -15.30 0.08
C TYR A 487 -19.39 -16.14 1.32
N LYS A 488 -19.96 -15.73 2.45
CA LYS A 488 -19.93 -16.54 3.67
C LYS A 488 -20.87 -17.75 3.50
N PRO A 489 -20.42 -18.96 3.83
CA PRO A 489 -21.30 -20.12 3.85
C PRO A 489 -22.35 -20.01 4.96
N ASN A 490 -23.57 -20.42 4.68
CA ASN A 490 -24.58 -20.72 5.70
C ASN A 490 -25.08 -22.16 5.55
N GLU A 491 -25.65 -22.73 6.62
CA GLU A 491 -26.05 -24.14 6.64
C GLU A 491 -27.07 -24.49 5.55
N LYS A 492 -27.98 -23.57 5.24
CA LYS A 492 -29.03 -23.75 4.24
C LYS A 492 -28.45 -23.85 2.84
N ILE A 493 -27.55 -22.95 2.46
CA ILE A 493 -26.94 -22.95 1.13
C ILE A 493 -25.92 -24.07 0.96
N ILE A 494 -25.18 -24.44 2.02
CA ILE A 494 -24.30 -25.62 1.99
C ILE A 494 -25.13 -26.88 1.69
N SER A 495 -26.19 -27.11 2.46
CA SER A 495 -27.06 -28.28 2.29
C SER A 495 -27.67 -28.34 0.89
N LEU A 496 -28.06 -27.18 0.35
CA LEU A 496 -28.57 -27.06 -1.01
C LEU A 496 -27.50 -27.35 -2.07
N TYR A 497 -26.26 -26.89 -1.87
CA TYR A 497 -25.16 -27.13 -2.78
C TYR A 497 -24.76 -28.61 -2.81
N ASP A 498 -24.77 -29.28 -1.67
CA ASP A 498 -24.56 -30.72 -1.57
C ASP A 498 -25.65 -31.51 -2.31
N GLU A 499 -26.91 -31.06 -2.22
CA GLU A 499 -28.01 -31.70 -2.96
C GLU A 499 -27.89 -31.47 -4.48
N ILE A 500 -27.49 -30.27 -4.91
CA ILE A 500 -27.20 -29.96 -6.31
C ILE A 500 -26.06 -30.82 -6.84
N ASP A 501 -24.97 -30.97 -6.08
CA ASP A 501 -23.82 -31.78 -6.46
C ASP A 501 -24.18 -33.27 -6.55
N ARG A 502 -25.00 -33.79 -5.62
CA ARG A 502 -25.60 -35.13 -5.71
C ARG A 502 -26.40 -35.32 -7.00
N VAL A 503 -27.24 -34.34 -7.37
CA VAL A 503 -28.03 -34.41 -8.61
C VAL A 503 -27.10 -34.42 -9.83
N ALA A 504 -26.08 -33.55 -9.86
CA ALA A 504 -25.13 -33.50 -10.97
C ALA A 504 -24.35 -34.81 -11.13
N GLU A 505 -23.98 -35.49 -10.04
CA GLU A 505 -23.33 -36.80 -10.07
C GLU A 505 -24.25 -37.90 -10.63
N ILE A 506 -25.54 -37.89 -10.28
CA ILE A 506 -26.52 -38.80 -10.87
C ILE A 506 -26.60 -38.60 -12.39
N LEU A 507 -26.64 -37.34 -12.84
CA LEU A 507 -26.72 -36.98 -14.26
C LEU A 507 -25.45 -37.30 -15.05
N SER A 508 -24.27 -37.25 -14.42
CA SER A 508 -22.99 -37.54 -15.08
C SER A 508 -22.77 -39.04 -15.34
N SER A 509 -23.42 -39.91 -14.54
CA SER A 509 -23.23 -41.36 -14.58
C SER A 509 -23.80 -42.09 -15.81
N GLU A 510 -24.69 -41.46 -16.60
CA GLU A 510 -25.38 -42.12 -17.71
C GLU A 510 -25.44 -41.30 -19.03
N LYS A 511 -25.60 -42.01 -20.15
CA LYS A 511 -25.88 -41.40 -21.47
C LYS A 511 -27.37 -41.14 -21.60
N LYS A 512 -27.77 -39.86 -21.60
CA LYS A 512 -29.10 -39.29 -21.93
C LYS A 512 -30.30 -40.09 -21.39
N MET A 513 -30.93 -39.59 -20.33
CA MET A 513 -32.04 -40.23 -19.61
C MET A 513 -33.39 -39.67 -20.10
N SER A 514 -34.49 -40.37 -19.85
CA SER A 514 -35.81 -39.74 -20.03
C SER A 514 -36.12 -38.79 -18.87
N SER A 515 -37.02 -37.82 -19.05
CA SER A 515 -37.40 -36.90 -17.95
C SER A 515 -38.02 -37.64 -16.77
N SER A 516 -38.72 -38.76 -16.99
CA SER A 516 -39.24 -39.61 -15.92
C SER A 516 -38.14 -40.36 -15.18
N ASP A 517 -37.09 -40.80 -15.87
CA ASP A 517 -35.92 -41.44 -15.25
C ASP A 517 -35.11 -40.44 -14.42
N ILE A 518 -34.93 -39.20 -14.90
CA ILE A 518 -34.31 -38.11 -14.14
C ILE A 518 -35.09 -37.92 -12.83
N ALA A 519 -36.40 -37.66 -12.92
CA ALA A 519 -37.26 -37.45 -11.76
C ALA A 519 -37.19 -38.61 -10.75
N LYS A 520 -37.24 -39.85 -11.23
CA LYS A 520 -37.18 -41.04 -10.39
C LYS A 520 -35.84 -41.19 -9.67
N LYS A 521 -34.72 -40.91 -10.33
CA LYS A 521 -33.38 -41.07 -9.76
C LYS A 521 -32.99 -39.94 -8.82
N THR A 522 -33.39 -38.72 -9.15
CA THR A 522 -33.08 -37.55 -8.31
C THR A 522 -34.04 -37.43 -7.14
N GLY A 523 -35.26 -37.97 -7.26
CA GLY A 523 -36.36 -37.81 -6.31
C GLY A 523 -37.19 -36.55 -6.59
N ALA A 524 -36.89 -35.81 -7.65
CA ALA A 524 -37.59 -34.59 -8.02
C ALA A 524 -38.96 -34.90 -8.64
N LYS A 525 -39.90 -33.96 -8.50
CA LYS A 525 -41.14 -33.96 -9.26
C LYS A 525 -40.92 -33.28 -10.61
N VAL A 526 -41.20 -33.99 -11.71
CA VAL A 526 -41.13 -33.38 -13.05
C VAL A 526 -42.35 -32.52 -13.32
N GLU A 527 -42.10 -31.30 -13.79
CA GLU A 527 -43.10 -30.37 -14.34
C GLU A 527 -42.83 -30.24 -15.84
N MET A 528 -43.72 -30.86 -16.63
CA MET A 528 -43.67 -30.77 -18.08
C MET A 528 -44.28 -29.45 -18.56
N PRO A 529 -43.82 -28.91 -19.71
CA PRO A 529 -44.48 -27.79 -20.37
C PRO A 529 -45.95 -28.09 -20.71
N GLU A 530 -46.78 -27.05 -20.81
CA GLU A 530 -48.22 -27.21 -21.09
C GLU A 530 -48.50 -27.82 -22.47
N ILE A 531 -47.68 -27.46 -23.47
CA ILE A 531 -47.73 -28.06 -24.82
C ILE A 531 -46.86 -29.32 -24.81
N SER A 532 -47.33 -30.41 -25.42
CA SER A 532 -46.51 -31.61 -25.56
C SER A 532 -45.44 -31.44 -26.66
N ARG A 533 -44.31 -32.14 -26.54
CA ARG A 533 -43.24 -32.09 -27.56
C ARG A 533 -43.79 -32.42 -28.95
N ASP A 534 -44.62 -33.46 -29.04
CA ASP A 534 -45.21 -33.92 -30.30
C ASP A 534 -46.13 -32.85 -30.91
N GLU A 535 -46.91 -32.15 -30.09
CA GLU A 535 -47.78 -31.06 -30.52
C GLU A 535 -46.98 -29.83 -30.99
N LEU A 536 -45.87 -29.52 -30.31
CA LEU A 536 -44.97 -28.46 -30.74
C LEU A 536 -44.30 -28.81 -32.08
N GLU A 537 -43.81 -30.04 -32.23
CA GLU A 537 -43.23 -30.55 -33.48
C GLU A 537 -44.26 -30.51 -34.63
N GLU A 538 -45.53 -30.84 -34.36
CA GLU A 538 -46.62 -30.74 -35.33
C GLU A 538 -46.87 -29.28 -35.74
N GLN A 539 -46.95 -28.35 -34.79
CA GLN A 539 -47.10 -26.91 -35.07
C GLN A 539 -45.93 -26.37 -35.90
N MET A 540 -44.70 -26.82 -35.60
CA MET A 540 -43.50 -26.41 -36.34
C MET A 540 -43.39 -27.07 -37.72
N SER A 541 -44.03 -28.21 -37.95
CA SER A 541 -43.99 -28.92 -39.24
C SER A 541 -44.59 -28.11 -40.40
N VAL A 542 -45.47 -27.16 -40.08
CA VAL A 542 -46.08 -26.23 -41.04
C VAL A 542 -45.05 -25.24 -41.60
N LEU A 543 -43.94 -25.02 -40.88
CA LEU A 543 -42.84 -24.17 -41.32
C LEU A 543 -41.97 -24.93 -42.33
N GLY A 544 -41.67 -24.30 -43.48
CA GLY A 544 -40.79 -24.89 -44.51
C GLY A 544 -39.33 -25.06 -44.05
N SER A 545 -38.50 -25.69 -44.89
CA SER A 545 -37.07 -25.99 -44.59
C SER A 545 -36.20 -24.76 -44.36
N LEU A 546 -36.67 -23.57 -44.74
CA LEU A 546 -35.97 -22.30 -44.52
C LEU A 546 -35.85 -21.95 -43.01
N PHE A 547 -36.67 -22.58 -42.16
CA PHE A 547 -36.73 -22.35 -40.72
C PHE A 547 -36.13 -23.48 -39.88
N ASP A 548 -35.41 -24.43 -40.48
CA ASP A 548 -34.96 -25.64 -39.75
C ASP A 548 -34.05 -25.30 -38.56
N SER A 549 -33.18 -24.29 -38.67
CA SER A 549 -32.38 -23.80 -37.53
C SER A 549 -33.24 -23.23 -36.39
N MET A 550 -34.34 -22.54 -36.73
CA MET A 550 -35.28 -22.04 -35.72
C MET A 550 -36.07 -23.18 -35.08
N LYS A 551 -36.41 -24.23 -35.84
CA LYS A 551 -37.07 -25.44 -35.31
C LYS A 551 -36.19 -26.14 -34.30
N GLU A 552 -34.92 -26.36 -34.63
CA GLU A 552 -33.95 -26.95 -33.70
C GLU A 552 -33.82 -26.11 -32.43
N PHE A 553 -33.68 -24.78 -32.56
CA PHE A 553 -33.62 -23.87 -31.42
C PHE A 553 -34.86 -23.96 -30.52
N VAL A 554 -36.07 -23.94 -31.10
CA VAL A 554 -37.33 -24.00 -30.33
C VAL A 554 -37.48 -25.35 -29.61
N LEU A 555 -37.10 -26.46 -30.25
CA LEU A 555 -37.11 -27.78 -29.61
C LEU A 555 -36.07 -27.89 -28.49
N GLU A 556 -34.93 -27.22 -28.63
CA GLU A 556 -33.93 -27.11 -27.55
C GLU A 556 -34.47 -26.26 -26.39
N GLN A 557 -35.15 -25.15 -26.65
CA GLN A 557 -35.81 -24.36 -25.62
C GLN A 557 -36.95 -25.13 -24.92
N TYR A 558 -37.66 -25.98 -25.66
CA TYR A 558 -38.64 -26.88 -25.07
C TYR A 558 -37.99 -27.80 -24.03
N ASP A 559 -36.88 -28.45 -24.39
CA ASP A 559 -36.16 -29.34 -23.48
C ASP A 559 -35.63 -28.57 -22.25
N ASN A 560 -35.16 -27.33 -22.43
CA ASN A 560 -34.72 -26.44 -21.35
C ASN A 560 -35.87 -25.95 -20.44
N SER A 561 -37.12 -26.05 -20.89
CA SER A 561 -38.30 -25.61 -20.12
C SER A 561 -38.84 -26.68 -19.15
N ILE A 562 -38.34 -27.92 -19.23
CA ILE A 562 -38.71 -29.01 -18.31
C ILE A 562 -38.09 -28.73 -16.94
N LYS A 563 -38.92 -28.54 -15.91
CA LYS A 563 -38.47 -28.25 -14.55
C LYS A 563 -38.52 -29.51 -13.68
N TYR A 564 -37.45 -29.77 -12.93
CA TYR A 564 -37.36 -30.84 -11.94
C TYR A 564 -37.39 -30.21 -10.55
N ARG A 565 -38.55 -30.28 -9.89
CA ARG A 565 -38.86 -29.52 -8.67
C ARG A 565 -38.69 -30.35 -7.40
N PHE A 566 -38.06 -29.73 -6.42
CA PHE A 566 -38.08 -30.06 -4.99
C PHE A 566 -38.93 -29.02 -4.25
N ASP A 567 -39.12 -29.17 -2.94
CA ASP A 567 -40.01 -28.27 -2.19
C ASP A 567 -39.57 -26.80 -2.25
N ASP A 568 -38.26 -26.53 -2.14
CA ASP A 568 -37.73 -25.17 -2.02
C ASP A 568 -36.99 -24.66 -3.27
N TRP A 569 -36.71 -25.54 -4.23
CA TRP A 569 -35.90 -25.22 -5.41
C TRP A 569 -36.24 -26.15 -6.58
N TYR A 570 -35.80 -25.79 -7.79
CA TYR A 570 -35.91 -26.65 -8.95
C TYR A 570 -34.65 -26.56 -9.80
N PHE A 571 -34.43 -27.53 -10.68
CA PHE A 571 -33.39 -27.43 -11.69
C PHE A 571 -33.91 -27.68 -13.10
N ILE A 572 -33.15 -27.18 -14.07
CA ILE A 572 -33.24 -27.54 -15.48
C ILE A 572 -31.89 -28.08 -15.91
N VAL A 573 -31.90 -28.88 -16.97
CA VAL A 573 -30.67 -29.45 -17.54
C VAL A 573 -30.57 -28.99 -18.98
N SER A 574 -29.46 -28.38 -19.35
CA SER A 574 -29.25 -27.76 -20.65
C SER A 574 -28.13 -28.45 -21.45
N GLY A 575 -28.21 -28.28 -22.77
CA GLY A 575 -27.22 -28.72 -23.73
C GLY A 575 -27.40 -30.17 -24.21
N ASN A 576 -26.95 -30.42 -25.45
CA ASN A 576 -26.97 -31.75 -26.06
C ASN A 576 -26.09 -32.72 -25.22
N SER A 577 -26.73 -33.65 -24.50
CA SER A 577 -26.12 -34.61 -23.55
C SER A 577 -25.93 -34.14 -22.09
N TYR A 578 -26.71 -33.17 -21.61
CA TYR A 578 -26.65 -32.65 -20.22
C TYR A 578 -25.29 -32.06 -19.88
N GLN A 579 -24.92 -30.98 -20.55
CA GLN A 579 -23.63 -30.33 -20.29
C GLN A 579 -23.66 -29.55 -18.98
N GLU A 580 -24.80 -28.93 -18.66
CA GLU A 580 -24.94 -28.05 -17.50
C GLU A 580 -26.29 -28.26 -16.77
N LEU A 581 -26.24 -28.14 -15.45
CA LEU A 581 -27.40 -28.05 -14.56
C LEU A 581 -27.52 -26.62 -14.05
N TYR A 582 -28.71 -26.07 -14.15
CA TYR A 582 -29.04 -24.75 -13.62
C TYR A 582 -30.06 -24.93 -12.50
N ALA A 583 -29.67 -24.59 -11.27
CA ALA A 583 -30.52 -24.67 -10.09
C ALA A 583 -31.10 -23.30 -9.77
N TYR A 584 -32.42 -23.25 -9.53
CA TYR A 584 -33.19 -22.05 -9.27
C TYR A 584 -33.99 -22.18 -7.98
N ASP A 585 -34.25 -21.06 -7.33
CA ASP A 585 -35.19 -21.00 -6.21
C ASP A 585 -36.66 -21.05 -6.71
N ASN A 586 -37.61 -21.01 -5.77
CA ASN A 586 -39.04 -20.97 -6.07
C ASN A 586 -39.51 -19.68 -6.76
N PHE A 587 -38.66 -18.66 -6.84
CA PHE A 587 -38.92 -17.37 -7.48
C PHE A 587 -38.18 -17.22 -8.81
N ASP A 588 -37.67 -18.31 -9.37
CA ASP A 588 -36.89 -18.35 -10.63
C ASP A 588 -35.57 -17.55 -10.58
N SER A 589 -34.98 -17.33 -9.39
CA SER A 589 -33.62 -16.79 -9.25
C SER A 589 -32.60 -17.91 -9.39
N LEU A 590 -31.55 -17.69 -10.18
CA LEU A 590 -30.47 -18.65 -10.34
C LEU A 590 -29.66 -18.75 -9.03
N ILE A 591 -29.60 -19.94 -8.45
CA ILE A 591 -28.82 -20.24 -7.24
C ILE A 591 -27.41 -20.67 -7.60
N ARG A 592 -27.29 -21.62 -8.54
CA ARG A 592 -26.01 -22.22 -8.94
C ARG A 592 -26.09 -22.79 -10.35
N THR A 593 -25.01 -22.64 -11.10
CA THR A 593 -24.78 -23.39 -12.34
C THR A 593 -23.72 -24.46 -12.07
N LYS A 594 -23.96 -25.70 -12.50
CA LYS A 594 -23.02 -26.81 -12.33
C LYS A 594 -22.77 -27.49 -13.67
N THR A 595 -21.51 -27.52 -14.09
CA THR A 595 -21.08 -28.28 -15.27
C THR A 595 -21.03 -29.77 -14.95
N ILE A 596 -21.63 -30.60 -15.80
CA ILE A 596 -21.74 -32.07 -15.64
C ILE A 596 -20.68 -32.78 -16.48
N ARG A 597 -20.35 -32.26 -17.68
CA ARG A 597 -19.31 -32.80 -18.57
C ARG A 597 -18.25 -31.73 -18.83
N ASN A 598 -17.02 -31.98 -18.37
CA ASN A 598 -15.89 -31.06 -18.44
C ASN A 598 -15.39 -30.87 -19.87
N GLU A 599 -15.74 -29.74 -20.46
CA GLU A 599 -14.85 -29.07 -21.41
C GLU A 599 -14.48 -27.72 -20.78
N PRO A 600 -13.18 -27.40 -20.65
CA PRO A 600 -12.76 -26.11 -20.09
C PRO A 600 -13.31 -24.96 -20.94
N LYS A 601 -13.80 -23.90 -20.31
CA LYS A 601 -14.34 -22.74 -21.02
C LYS A 601 -13.17 -21.90 -21.52
N ILE A 602 -12.69 -22.22 -22.72
CA ILE A 602 -11.62 -21.49 -23.42
C ILE A 602 -12.25 -20.38 -24.25
N LYS A 603 -11.86 -19.14 -24.00
CA LYS A 603 -12.30 -17.97 -24.76
C LYS A 603 -11.10 -17.19 -25.29
N ASN A 604 -11.20 -16.73 -26.53
CA ASN A 604 -10.27 -15.76 -27.09
C ASN A 604 -10.71 -14.35 -26.67
N PHE A 605 -9.78 -13.59 -26.12
CA PHE A 605 -9.97 -12.20 -25.74
C PHE A 605 -9.07 -11.30 -26.59
N GLU A 606 -9.68 -10.31 -27.22
CA GLU A 606 -8.97 -9.25 -27.93
C GLU A 606 -9.26 -7.91 -27.25
N GLY A 607 -8.24 -7.33 -26.65
CA GLY A 607 -8.33 -6.02 -26.00
C GLY A 607 -8.18 -4.87 -27.00
N ASP A 608 -8.71 -3.70 -26.67
CA ASP A 608 -8.56 -2.45 -27.44
C ASP A 608 -7.10 -2.02 -27.60
N ASP A 609 -6.20 -2.60 -26.81
CA ASP A 609 -4.76 -2.40 -26.86
C ASP A 609 -4.04 -3.34 -27.85
N GLY A 610 -4.79 -4.19 -28.56
CA GLY A 610 -4.30 -5.15 -29.53
C GLY A 610 -3.76 -6.44 -28.91
N GLN A 611 -3.88 -6.65 -27.60
CA GLN A 611 -3.57 -7.94 -26.98
C GLN A 611 -4.59 -8.99 -27.37
N LYS A 612 -4.10 -10.15 -27.82
CA LYS A 612 -4.91 -11.32 -28.18
C LYS A 612 -4.54 -12.47 -27.26
N LYS A 613 -5.29 -12.62 -26.17
CA LYS A 613 -5.00 -13.58 -25.11
C LYS A 613 -6.08 -14.63 -25.01
N VAL A 614 -5.70 -15.79 -24.51
CA VAL A 614 -6.63 -16.89 -24.23
C VAL A 614 -6.94 -16.88 -22.75
N ARG A 615 -8.23 -16.88 -22.43
CA ARG A 615 -8.76 -16.92 -21.07
C ARG A 615 -9.39 -18.29 -20.86
N ILE A 616 -8.96 -19.02 -19.84
CA ILE A 616 -9.43 -20.37 -19.53
C ILE A 616 -10.17 -20.29 -18.19
N ASP A 617 -11.46 -20.63 -18.18
CA ASP A 617 -12.30 -20.58 -16.98
C ASP A 617 -12.24 -19.23 -16.26
N GLY A 618 -12.12 -18.14 -17.03
CA GLY A 618 -12.06 -16.79 -16.49
C GLY A 618 -10.67 -16.33 -16.01
N VAL A 619 -9.61 -17.11 -16.24
CA VAL A 619 -8.25 -16.82 -15.76
C VAL A 619 -7.25 -16.70 -16.92
N TYR A 620 -6.29 -15.78 -16.78
CA TYR A 620 -5.10 -15.71 -17.62
C TYR A 620 -3.94 -16.36 -16.88
N TYR A 621 -3.26 -17.33 -17.48
CA TYR A 621 -2.12 -18.01 -16.85
C TYR A 621 -0.78 -17.46 -17.34
N ASP A 622 0.22 -17.48 -16.47
CA ASP A 622 1.61 -17.23 -16.83
C ASP A 622 2.39 -18.53 -17.14
N LYS A 623 3.67 -18.41 -17.53
CA LYS A 623 4.53 -19.57 -17.86
C LYS A 623 4.70 -20.58 -16.72
N LEU A 624 4.50 -20.16 -15.47
CA LEU A 624 4.62 -21.01 -14.29
C LEU A 624 3.27 -21.60 -13.87
N GLY A 625 2.17 -21.27 -14.57
CA GLY A 625 0.82 -21.73 -14.26
C GLY A 625 0.09 -20.88 -13.22
N TYR A 626 0.61 -19.71 -12.84
CA TYR A 626 -0.09 -18.81 -11.92
C TYR A 626 -1.20 -18.05 -12.64
N GLY A 627 -2.35 -17.89 -11.96
CA GLY A 627 -3.54 -17.27 -12.51
C GLY A 627 -3.65 -15.78 -12.22
N TYR A 628 -4.16 -15.01 -13.19
CA TYR A 628 -4.34 -13.56 -13.14
C TYR A 628 -5.74 -13.16 -13.62
N SER A 629 -6.30 -12.13 -13.00
CA SER A 629 -7.62 -11.57 -13.34
C SER A 629 -7.61 -10.78 -14.66
N LEU A 630 -6.49 -10.15 -14.99
CA LEU A 630 -6.25 -9.40 -16.22
C LEU A 630 -4.98 -9.89 -16.92
N ALA A 631 -5.00 -9.86 -18.25
CA ALA A 631 -3.86 -10.24 -19.08
C ALA A 631 -2.61 -9.42 -18.78
N ASP A 632 -2.76 -8.12 -18.53
CA ASP A 632 -1.68 -7.16 -18.29
C ASP A 632 -0.89 -7.47 -17.01
N TYR A 633 -1.51 -8.18 -16.07
CA TYR A 633 -0.89 -8.55 -14.80
C TYR A 633 -0.04 -9.81 -14.92
N ALA A 634 -0.30 -10.66 -15.91
CA ALA A 634 0.44 -11.89 -16.13
C ALA A 634 1.89 -11.58 -16.59
N PRO A 635 2.93 -11.98 -15.82
CA PRO A 635 4.31 -11.74 -16.18
C PRO A 635 4.78 -12.68 -17.28
N TYR A 636 5.72 -12.17 -18.05
CA TYR A 636 6.56 -12.91 -18.97
C TYR A 636 7.86 -13.27 -18.28
N TYR A 637 8.40 -14.44 -18.62
CA TYR A 637 9.65 -14.95 -18.02
C TYR A 637 10.68 -15.15 -19.09
N THR A 638 11.90 -14.69 -18.86
CA THR A 638 13.08 -15.13 -19.61
C THR A 638 13.55 -16.48 -19.07
N SER A 639 14.38 -17.19 -19.83
CA SER A 639 14.86 -18.53 -19.46
C SER A 639 15.75 -18.56 -18.21
N ASP A 640 16.33 -17.43 -17.80
CA ASP A 640 17.08 -17.28 -16.55
C ASP A 640 16.21 -16.94 -15.34
N GLY A 641 14.90 -16.79 -15.54
CA GLY A 641 13.91 -16.47 -14.50
C GLY A 641 13.63 -14.98 -14.31
N LYS A 642 14.22 -14.07 -15.10
CA LYS A 642 13.88 -12.64 -15.01
C LYS A 642 12.45 -12.39 -15.51
N LYS A 643 11.67 -11.67 -14.68
CA LYS A 643 10.27 -11.31 -14.95
C LYS A 643 10.14 -10.00 -15.73
N TYR A 644 9.16 -9.96 -16.62
CA TYR A 644 8.79 -8.82 -17.43
C TYR A 644 7.28 -8.66 -17.46
N TYR A 645 6.78 -7.43 -17.61
CA TYR A 645 5.36 -7.11 -17.51
C TYR A 645 4.93 -6.19 -18.64
N TYR A 646 3.65 -6.27 -19.00
CA TYR A 646 3.02 -5.32 -19.90
C TYR A 646 3.04 -3.90 -19.31
N TYR A 647 3.24 -2.90 -20.16
CA TYR A 647 3.17 -1.49 -19.81
C TYR A 647 2.70 -0.65 -21.00
N CYS A 648 1.63 0.12 -20.80
CA CYS A 648 1.14 1.09 -21.77
C CYS A 648 1.62 2.51 -21.40
N LYS A 649 2.20 3.23 -22.37
CA LYS A 649 2.56 4.63 -22.25
C LYS A 649 1.67 5.48 -23.15
N THR A 650 0.88 6.36 -22.55
CA THR A 650 0.12 7.38 -23.28
C THR A 650 1.05 8.51 -23.69
N ILE A 651 1.14 8.77 -24.99
CA ILE A 651 1.84 9.89 -25.58
C ILE A 651 0.80 10.94 -25.93
N LYS A 652 0.81 12.03 -25.15
CA LYS A 652 0.02 13.21 -25.47
C LYS A 652 0.63 13.89 -26.68
N ASP A 653 -0.12 13.92 -27.77
CA ASP A 653 0.22 14.70 -28.95
C ASP A 653 -0.52 16.03 -28.87
N GLU A 654 0.19 17.09 -28.45
CA GLU A 654 -0.37 18.43 -28.30
C GLU A 654 -0.83 19.04 -29.65
N THR A 655 -0.57 18.39 -30.78
CA THR A 655 -0.91 18.87 -32.13
C THR A 655 -2.05 18.12 -32.82
N ASN A 656 -2.58 17.05 -32.22
CA ASN A 656 -3.54 16.16 -32.86
C ASN A 656 -4.96 16.33 -32.28
N THR A 657 -5.95 16.56 -33.16
CA THR A 657 -7.38 16.71 -32.80
C THR A 657 -8.12 15.38 -32.66
N ILE A 658 -7.44 14.24 -32.82
CA ILE A 658 -8.03 12.89 -32.90
C ILE A 658 -7.81 12.06 -31.61
N GLY A 659 -6.99 12.54 -30.66
CA GLY A 659 -6.79 11.91 -29.34
C GLY A 659 -5.35 11.49 -29.06
N ASP A 660 -5.11 11.00 -27.84
CA ASP A 660 -3.79 10.57 -27.37
C ASP A 660 -3.31 9.27 -28.07
N THR A 661 -2.02 9.19 -28.41
CA THR A 661 -1.42 7.98 -29.00
C THR A 661 -0.94 7.05 -27.90
N LYS A 662 -1.31 5.77 -27.91
CA LYS A 662 -0.80 4.75 -26.97
C LYS A 662 0.38 4.00 -27.58
N GLU A 663 1.48 3.87 -26.83
CA GLU A 663 2.58 2.96 -27.16
C GLU A 663 2.70 1.85 -26.13
N TYR A 664 2.88 0.61 -26.61
CA TYR A 664 2.91 -0.59 -25.76
C TYR A 664 4.32 -1.14 -25.60
N TYR A 665 4.64 -1.52 -24.36
CA TYR A 665 5.96 -1.95 -23.94
C TYR A 665 5.88 -3.19 -23.06
N ILE A 666 7.02 -3.90 -23.00
CA ILE A 666 7.31 -4.91 -22.00
C ILE A 666 8.49 -4.44 -21.16
N THR A 667 8.34 -4.46 -19.83
CA THR A 667 9.31 -3.87 -18.89
C THR A 667 9.63 -4.79 -17.72
N ASP A 668 10.87 -4.73 -17.23
CA ASP A 668 11.30 -5.43 -16.01
C ASP A 668 10.92 -4.68 -14.72
N ARG A 669 10.16 -3.58 -14.83
CA ARG A 669 9.76 -2.72 -13.71
C ARG A 669 10.94 -2.05 -12.96
N LYS A 670 12.17 -2.13 -13.50
CA LYS A 670 13.41 -1.59 -12.90
C LYS A 670 14.15 -0.63 -13.82
N GLY A 671 13.76 -0.55 -15.10
CA GLY A 671 14.22 0.49 -16.03
C GLY A 671 14.40 0.01 -17.47
N GLU A 672 14.28 -1.28 -17.76
CA GLU A 672 14.32 -1.79 -19.12
C GLU A 672 12.94 -1.71 -19.77
N PHE A 673 12.89 -1.22 -21.01
CA PHE A 673 11.67 -1.13 -21.81
C PHE A 673 11.94 -1.66 -23.21
N TYR A 674 11.13 -2.63 -23.63
CA TYR A 674 11.14 -3.19 -24.97
C TYR A 674 9.81 -2.89 -25.62
N LYS A 675 9.82 -2.35 -26.84
CA LYS A 675 8.57 -2.16 -27.60
C LYS A 675 7.91 -3.53 -27.82
N ALA A 676 6.58 -3.59 -27.71
CA ALA A 676 5.81 -4.82 -27.86
C ALA A 676 6.13 -5.58 -29.16
N ASP A 677 6.32 -4.86 -30.26
CA ASP A 677 6.69 -5.42 -31.57
C ASP A 677 8.03 -6.16 -31.60
N ASN A 678 8.91 -5.88 -30.64
CA ASN A 678 10.23 -6.49 -30.53
C ASN A 678 10.29 -7.61 -29.48
N ALA A 679 9.14 -8.01 -28.92
CA ALA A 679 9.05 -9.02 -27.89
C ALA A 679 8.35 -10.28 -28.38
N PHE A 680 9.04 -11.40 -28.25
CA PHE A 680 8.63 -12.69 -28.77
C PHE A 680 8.68 -13.76 -27.69
N ILE A 681 7.89 -14.81 -27.81
CA ILE A 681 7.91 -16.00 -26.96
C ILE A 681 8.50 -17.15 -27.77
N ASP A 682 9.50 -17.83 -27.23
CA ASP A 682 10.09 -19.01 -27.87
C ASP A 682 9.21 -20.26 -27.70
N GLU A 683 9.60 -21.36 -28.36
CA GLU A 683 8.90 -22.64 -28.30
C GLU A 683 8.84 -23.27 -26.89
N SER A 684 9.69 -22.84 -25.96
CA SER A 684 9.68 -23.26 -24.56
C SER A 684 8.82 -22.35 -23.68
N GLY A 685 8.25 -21.28 -24.26
CA GLY A 685 7.38 -20.34 -23.59
C GLY A 685 8.09 -19.20 -22.86
N TYR A 686 9.36 -18.94 -23.17
CA TYR A 686 10.12 -17.84 -22.57
C TYR A 686 10.20 -16.61 -23.48
N ILE A 687 10.15 -15.43 -22.88
CA ILE A 687 10.26 -14.17 -23.60
C ILE A 687 11.69 -13.89 -24.06
N CYS A 688 11.78 -13.43 -25.30
CA CYS A 688 12.99 -13.07 -26.00
C CYS A 688 12.79 -11.69 -26.65
N PHE A 689 13.81 -10.83 -26.58
CA PHE A 689 13.75 -9.48 -27.13
C PHE A 689 14.69 -9.30 -28.32
N ASN A 690 14.28 -8.47 -29.29
CA ASN A 690 15.09 -8.07 -30.44
C ASN A 690 15.69 -9.25 -31.23
N VAL A 691 14.89 -10.31 -31.43
CA VAL A 691 15.32 -11.49 -32.20
C VAL A 691 15.49 -11.09 -33.67
N ALA A 692 16.72 -11.22 -34.18
CA ALA A 692 17.05 -10.80 -35.55
C ALA A 692 16.62 -11.84 -36.60
N ASN A 693 16.37 -11.36 -37.82
CA ASN A 693 16.13 -12.19 -39.02
C ASN A 693 14.96 -13.17 -38.90
N LEU A 694 13.85 -12.71 -38.33
CA LEU A 694 12.61 -13.49 -38.27
C LEU A 694 11.86 -13.45 -39.61
N SER A 695 11.43 -14.61 -40.10
CA SER A 695 10.48 -14.75 -41.21
C SER A 695 9.16 -15.30 -40.71
N TYR A 696 8.04 -14.67 -41.07
CA TYR A 696 6.70 -15.12 -40.68
C TYR A 696 6.21 -16.29 -41.54
N ASP A 697 5.61 -17.29 -40.91
CA ASP A 697 5.02 -18.48 -41.52
C ASP A 697 3.50 -18.47 -41.32
N GLU A 698 2.77 -18.15 -42.39
CA GLU A 698 1.30 -18.08 -42.45
C GLU A 698 0.61 -19.38 -42.03
N GLN A 699 1.14 -20.56 -42.36
CA GLN A 699 0.46 -21.83 -42.07
C GLN A 699 0.49 -22.18 -40.58
N SER A 700 1.57 -21.81 -39.90
CA SER A 700 1.73 -22.09 -38.47
C SER A 700 1.42 -20.88 -37.58
N LYS A 701 1.11 -19.72 -38.16
CA LYS A 701 0.96 -18.43 -37.45
C LYS A 701 2.16 -18.15 -36.52
N THR A 702 3.39 -18.52 -36.92
CA THR A 702 4.62 -18.35 -36.12
C THR A 702 5.73 -17.64 -36.89
N TYR A 703 6.70 -17.06 -36.18
CA TYR A 703 7.93 -16.50 -36.71
C TYR A 703 9.07 -17.52 -36.59
N LYS A 704 9.90 -17.64 -37.63
CA LYS A 704 11.07 -18.53 -37.65
C LYS A 704 12.35 -17.73 -37.78
N SER A 705 13.35 -18.07 -36.98
CA SER A 705 14.71 -17.53 -37.13
C SER A 705 15.53 -18.33 -38.15
N SER A 706 16.66 -17.77 -38.58
CA SER A 706 17.63 -18.43 -39.47
C SER A 706 18.16 -19.77 -38.96
N ASP A 707 18.09 -20.02 -37.65
CA ASP A 707 18.50 -21.29 -37.02
C ASP A 707 17.36 -22.33 -36.91
N GLY A 708 16.16 -21.99 -37.39
CA GLY A 708 15.00 -22.87 -37.39
C GLY A 708 14.13 -22.82 -36.12
N ARG A 709 14.51 -22.04 -35.09
CA ARG A 709 13.69 -21.83 -33.89
C ARG A 709 12.41 -21.06 -34.20
N LYS A 710 11.33 -21.42 -33.53
CA LYS A 710 10.01 -20.81 -33.67
C LYS A 710 9.72 -19.83 -32.53
N TYR A 711 9.01 -18.78 -32.88
CA TYR A 711 8.63 -17.70 -32.00
C TYR A 711 7.21 -17.25 -32.28
N THR A 712 6.52 -16.74 -31.26
CA THR A 712 5.24 -16.04 -31.40
C THR A 712 5.32 -14.66 -30.77
N LYS A 713 4.43 -13.74 -31.16
CA LYS A 713 4.40 -12.41 -30.54
C LYS A 713 3.95 -12.52 -29.10
N ALA A 714 4.60 -11.80 -28.19
CA ALA A 714 4.26 -11.84 -26.76
C ALA A 714 2.79 -11.52 -26.49
N PHE A 715 2.22 -10.54 -27.18
CA PHE A 715 0.84 -10.09 -26.99
C PHE A 715 -0.21 -11.04 -27.57
N GLU A 716 0.21 -12.02 -28.37
CA GLU A 716 -0.66 -13.01 -29.03
C GLU A 716 -0.49 -14.42 -28.42
N THR A 717 0.32 -14.54 -27.36
CA THR A 717 0.70 -15.82 -26.75
C THR A 717 0.16 -15.93 -25.33
N SER A 718 -0.41 -17.08 -24.98
CA SER A 718 -0.95 -17.36 -23.65
C SER A 718 -0.43 -18.70 -23.11
N TRP A 719 -0.70 -18.97 -21.84
CA TRP A 719 -0.35 -20.23 -21.18
C TRP A 719 -1.58 -20.92 -20.59
N ASP A 720 -1.49 -22.23 -20.37
CA ASP A 720 -2.43 -23.00 -19.55
C ASP A 720 -1.98 -23.06 -18.07
N GLU A 721 -2.80 -23.69 -17.23
CA GLU A 721 -2.51 -23.93 -15.81
C GLU A 721 -1.21 -24.73 -15.55
N ASN A 722 -0.68 -25.42 -16.56
CA ASN A 722 0.56 -26.19 -16.49
C ASN A 722 1.75 -25.42 -17.11
N GLY A 723 1.52 -24.18 -17.56
CA GLY A 723 2.53 -23.36 -18.23
C GLY A 723 2.85 -23.81 -19.66
N ASN A 724 1.99 -24.58 -20.31
CA ASN A 724 2.11 -24.91 -21.73
C ASN A 724 1.57 -23.77 -22.59
N LEU A 725 2.15 -23.59 -23.77
CA LEU A 725 1.72 -22.55 -24.70
C LEU A 725 0.33 -22.86 -25.28
N ILE A 726 -0.54 -21.85 -25.24
CA ILE A 726 -1.81 -21.83 -25.95
C ILE A 726 -1.85 -20.65 -26.91
N PHE A 727 -2.38 -20.92 -28.10
CA PHE A 727 -2.55 -19.95 -29.17
C PHE A 727 -4.03 -19.67 -29.38
N THR A 728 -4.33 -18.45 -29.84
CA THR A 728 -5.66 -18.08 -30.29
C THR A 728 -6.02 -18.90 -31.53
N ASP A 729 -7.04 -19.77 -31.42
CA ASP A 729 -7.58 -20.59 -32.52
C ASP A 729 -8.92 -20.02 -32.97
N ASP A 730 -9.22 -20.11 -34.27
CA ASP A 730 -10.45 -19.64 -34.91
C ASP A 730 -11.69 -20.48 -34.49
N LYS A 731 -11.49 -21.51 -33.67
CA LYS A 731 -12.53 -22.41 -33.12
C LYS A 731 -13.15 -21.95 -31.81
N TYR A 732 -12.52 -21.03 -31.08
CA TYR A 732 -13.04 -20.53 -29.80
C TYR A 732 -13.85 -19.26 -30.03
N GLU A 733 -14.95 -19.08 -29.29
CA GLU A 733 -15.77 -17.85 -29.37
C GLU A 733 -14.90 -16.62 -29.07
N THR A 734 -14.92 -15.67 -30.00
CA THR A 734 -14.28 -14.36 -29.85
C THR A 734 -15.27 -13.40 -29.22
N THR A 735 -14.93 -12.83 -28.07
CA THR A 735 -15.69 -11.73 -27.46
C THR A 735 -14.88 -10.44 -27.55
N ASN A 736 -15.42 -9.42 -28.24
CA ASN A 736 -14.85 -8.07 -28.24
C ASN A 736 -15.20 -7.39 -26.90
N SER A 737 -14.26 -6.66 -26.30
CA SER A 737 -14.53 -5.84 -25.12
C SER A 737 -15.45 -4.66 -25.48
N LEU A 738 -16.76 -4.85 -25.32
CA LEU A 738 -17.70 -3.74 -25.13
C LEU A 738 -17.99 -3.64 -23.63
N TYR A 739 -16.98 -3.23 -22.86
CA TYR A 739 -17.11 -2.64 -21.54
C TYR A 739 -16.12 -1.50 -21.40
#